data_AF-A0A971KSP6-F1
#
_entry.id   AF-A0A971KSP6-F1
#
_cell.length_a   1.000
_cell.length_b   1.000
_cell.length_c   1.000
_cell.angle_alpha   90.00
_cell.angle_beta   90.00
_cell.angle_gamma   90.00
#
_symmetry.space_group_name_H-M   'P 1'
#
loop_
_entity.id
_entity.type
_entity.pdbx_description
1 polymer ?
#
loop_
_entity_poly.entity_id
_entity_poly.type
_entity_poly.pdbx_seq_one_letter_code
_entity_poly.pdbx_strand_id
1 'polypeptide(L)'
;IFENLILDSEDKLSENGIYWIVKGLLFISLQKRSNAYFALMKPEEDLKHALTLIPQTAHYYYIMGQAFRFISPSDTTLFLAVASYEKAASLDPRNGKLQNSLLGIYMGLHEEMQSKGKPEPFWLEEAVYKKILEISPNNAYALNNLGFLYAEYGINLNIAQELCQRAVHLAPENPIFRDSLGWAAFKNKNHRTAETELKQAIRLKPDFYEAHYHLATVYYANERPDKAAQHYETAIKLNPEAAEALNNLAYLYAEQDINTKAAVEMAEKAITLEANNASYLDTHGWAHYRAKNYKTALTSLLKANELAPGQGEILLHIGRVYLDCNKFTPAIRYLKEAFKVDPQLKDPDNSLYLAVQLHAFHTALANYHNIMDDRSDKEKIHKMLLNIAQLYQEEKVYDKAIEITRVCADFKAGKLSIDKPLLPSYVLKKNKPKKSKPEIPAAITSKTENKKESKQKQIAELGELPDNAGQSLAVAFGPALFKYLAPAFKCAENFSDKSITVFISKLHKTRNTAIIRIESAKVPGMTMLKRVENYMKTVGAICKEDVNSDKREFQSGKTKIYAVAHKNSIYISRAPIDPAKLAGGLDKFFTYSDENFIDVYYSWPTLIRKLPRWTMLFFTNPIAPFTEVHSKYTLKEGNFNEYIIATTGKIEPDNNIKKYARELFIYKLTSKKMGLETTIKLSTEQDKIYTEIDYHNAEKWLTDRLASKYNSLNIFFKNYIKNGLAATVCFVNRLFYAPDLYNCCPHNGKIFVDLQAATVSCETHNRLPIIPIILDENQECDYNRMKLFKLLSKEDRQKILAEKNNKLLIEKAKELAIPLCNDYENWELRENEIICPSHKN
;
A
#
# COMPACT_ATOMS: atom_id res chain seq x y z
N ILE A 1 -30.73 45.74 -43.16
CA ILE A 1 -31.05 44.83 -44.30
C ILE A 1 -30.17 43.59 -44.26
N PHE A 2 -28.84 43.72 -44.37
CA PHE A 2 -27.92 42.56 -44.33
C PHE A 2 -27.98 41.75 -43.03
N GLU A 3 -28.06 42.43 -41.87
CA GLU A 3 -28.19 41.78 -40.55
C GLU A 3 -29.49 40.97 -40.44
N ASN A 4 -30.63 41.57 -40.82
CA ASN A 4 -31.92 40.87 -40.86
C ASN A 4 -31.90 39.69 -41.83
N LEU A 5 -31.21 39.81 -42.97
CA LEU A 5 -31.08 38.71 -43.93
C LEU A 5 -30.33 37.52 -43.33
N ILE A 6 -29.28 37.77 -42.52
CA ILE A 6 -28.54 36.70 -41.81
C ILE A 6 -29.45 36.05 -40.76
N LEU A 7 -30.16 36.84 -39.93
CA LEU A 7 -31.07 36.32 -38.91
C LEU A 7 -32.23 35.50 -39.50
N ASP A 8 -32.87 36.01 -40.55
CA ASP A 8 -33.96 35.32 -41.25
C ASP A 8 -33.48 34.03 -41.96
N SER A 9 -32.20 33.98 -42.32
CA SER A 9 -31.58 32.80 -42.94
C SER A 9 -31.12 31.75 -41.91
N GLU A 10 -30.86 32.15 -40.67
CA GLU A 10 -30.37 31.28 -39.60
C GLU A 10 -31.38 30.21 -39.23
N ASP A 11 -32.66 30.60 -39.08
CA ASP A 11 -33.75 29.65 -38.81
C ASP A 11 -33.90 28.59 -39.91
N LYS A 12 -33.55 28.94 -41.16
CA LYS A 12 -33.69 28.07 -42.34
C LYS A 12 -32.45 27.23 -42.63
N LEU A 13 -31.28 27.68 -42.21
CA LEU A 13 -29.97 27.10 -42.56
C LEU A 13 -29.19 26.59 -41.35
N SER A 14 -29.81 26.58 -40.17
CA SER A 14 -29.19 26.16 -38.90
C SER A 14 -28.59 24.75 -38.95
N GLU A 15 -29.13 23.83 -39.76
CA GLU A 15 -28.58 22.48 -39.92
C GLU A 15 -27.48 22.38 -41.00
N ASN A 16 -27.23 23.45 -41.76
CA ASN A 16 -26.24 23.45 -42.83
C ASN A 16 -24.87 23.91 -42.32
N GLY A 17 -23.94 22.97 -42.17
CA GLY A 17 -22.58 23.28 -41.70
C GLY A 17 -21.82 24.29 -42.58
N ILE A 18 -22.12 24.44 -43.88
CA ILE A 18 -21.47 25.44 -44.74
C ILE A 18 -21.95 26.86 -44.40
N TYR A 19 -23.22 27.03 -44.03
CA TYR A 19 -23.78 28.32 -43.61
C TYR A 19 -22.98 28.89 -42.43
N TRP A 20 -22.73 28.07 -41.42
CA TRP A 20 -21.96 28.46 -40.23
C TRP A 20 -20.49 28.78 -40.52
N ILE A 21 -19.87 28.08 -41.47
CA ILE A 21 -18.51 28.43 -41.95
C ILE A 21 -18.49 29.83 -42.55
N VAL A 22 -19.41 30.10 -43.49
CA VAL A 22 -19.48 31.37 -44.20
C VAL A 22 -19.79 32.50 -43.22
N LYS A 23 -20.75 32.28 -42.31
CA LYS A 23 -21.13 33.23 -41.24
C LYS A 23 -19.94 33.58 -40.35
N GLY A 24 -19.21 32.59 -39.83
CA GLY A 24 -18.02 32.81 -39.00
C GLY A 24 -16.92 33.59 -39.72
N LEU A 25 -16.57 33.20 -40.95
CA LEU A 25 -15.54 33.88 -41.76
C LEU A 25 -15.91 35.33 -42.12
N LEU A 26 -17.18 35.54 -42.46
CA LEU A 26 -17.72 36.85 -42.76
C LEU A 26 -17.64 37.77 -41.52
N PHE A 27 -18.00 37.27 -40.34
CA PHE A 27 -17.98 38.06 -39.11
C PHE A 27 -16.58 38.51 -38.70
N ILE A 28 -15.54 37.71 -38.92
CA ILE A 28 -14.14 38.16 -38.73
C ILE A 28 -13.82 39.36 -39.60
N SER A 29 -14.20 39.28 -40.88
CA SER A 29 -13.93 40.34 -41.85
C SER A 29 -14.70 41.62 -41.51
N LEU A 30 -15.81 41.51 -40.80
CA LEU A 30 -16.66 42.62 -40.39
C LEU A 30 -16.37 43.14 -38.96
N GLN A 31 -15.66 42.38 -38.12
CA GLN A 31 -15.38 42.72 -36.72
C GLN A 31 -14.54 44.00 -36.55
N LYS A 32 -13.74 44.36 -37.57
CA LYS A 32 -12.94 45.60 -37.59
C LYS A 32 -13.73 46.85 -38.02
N ARG A 33 -15.02 46.72 -38.35
CA ARG A 33 -15.86 47.87 -38.71
C ARG A 33 -16.32 48.59 -37.45
N SER A 34 -16.53 49.91 -37.54
CA SER A 34 -16.90 50.79 -36.42
C SER A 34 -18.30 50.56 -35.83
N ASN A 35 -19.03 49.53 -36.27
CA ASN A 35 -20.36 49.21 -35.76
C ASN A 35 -20.25 48.20 -34.61
N ALA A 36 -20.77 48.57 -33.44
CA ALA A 36 -20.77 47.76 -32.22
C ALA A 36 -21.50 46.40 -32.36
N TYR A 37 -22.36 46.24 -33.38
CA TYR A 37 -23.11 45.01 -33.61
C TYR A 37 -22.22 43.78 -33.86
N PHE A 38 -21.24 43.89 -34.78
CA PHE A 38 -20.37 42.78 -35.14
C PHE A 38 -19.27 42.50 -34.11
N ALA A 39 -19.03 43.41 -33.17
CA ALA A 39 -18.07 43.24 -32.09
C ALA A 39 -18.52 42.20 -31.04
N LEU A 40 -19.83 41.98 -30.91
CA LEU A 40 -20.44 41.03 -29.95
C LEU A 40 -20.48 39.59 -30.47
N MET A 41 -20.22 39.38 -31.76
CA MET A 41 -20.29 38.06 -32.39
C MET A 41 -19.04 37.24 -32.08
N LYS A 42 -19.22 35.92 -32.06
CA LYS A 42 -18.19 34.96 -31.69
C LYS A 42 -17.91 33.99 -32.85
N PRO A 43 -17.11 34.41 -33.85
CA PRO A 43 -16.79 33.61 -35.03
C PRO A 43 -16.27 32.20 -34.72
N GLU A 44 -15.53 32.05 -33.60
CA GLU A 44 -15.03 30.77 -33.15
C GLU A 44 -16.15 29.81 -32.71
N GLU A 45 -17.21 30.32 -32.07
CA GLU A 45 -18.38 29.50 -31.68
C GLU A 45 -19.16 29.06 -32.92
N ASP A 46 -19.32 29.95 -33.92
CA ASP A 46 -19.97 29.62 -35.19
C ASP A 46 -19.22 28.50 -35.95
N LEU A 47 -17.88 28.57 -36.04
CA LEU A 47 -17.09 27.49 -36.64
C LEU A 47 -17.13 26.19 -35.82
N LYS A 48 -17.11 26.26 -34.48
CA LYS A 48 -17.27 25.07 -33.64
C LYS A 48 -18.62 24.42 -33.87
N HIS A 49 -19.68 25.22 -34.02
CA HIS A 49 -21.00 24.72 -34.34
C HIS A 49 -21.04 24.06 -35.72
N ALA A 50 -20.39 24.67 -36.73
CA ALA A 50 -20.22 24.05 -38.05
C ALA A 50 -19.58 22.65 -37.95
N LEU A 51 -18.61 22.46 -37.05
CA LEU A 51 -17.94 21.17 -36.82
C LEU A 51 -18.84 20.11 -36.17
N THR A 52 -19.88 20.52 -35.43
CA THR A 52 -20.88 19.61 -34.84
C THR A 52 -21.90 19.11 -35.85
N LEU A 53 -22.10 19.86 -36.92
CA LEU A 53 -22.88 19.44 -38.07
C LEU A 53 -21.92 18.56 -38.88
N ILE A 54 -22.25 17.28 -39.10
CA ILE A 54 -21.30 16.29 -39.62
C ILE A 54 -21.48 16.08 -41.14
N PRO A 55 -20.75 16.80 -42.01
CA PRO A 55 -20.50 16.35 -43.37
C PRO A 55 -19.38 15.32 -43.43
N GLN A 56 -19.56 14.27 -44.24
CA GLN A 56 -18.61 13.15 -44.33
C GLN A 56 -17.59 13.29 -45.47
N THR A 57 -17.29 14.51 -45.94
CA THR A 57 -16.41 14.71 -47.12
C THR A 57 -15.06 15.33 -46.74
N ALA A 58 -14.00 14.88 -47.39
CA ALA A 58 -12.65 15.41 -47.21
C ALA A 58 -12.58 16.93 -47.50
N HIS A 59 -13.30 17.39 -48.53
CA HIS A 59 -13.34 18.80 -48.93
C HIS A 59 -13.93 19.70 -47.83
N TYR A 60 -14.99 19.26 -47.15
CA TYR A 60 -15.60 20.03 -46.07
C TYR A 60 -14.62 20.25 -44.91
N TYR A 61 -13.98 19.18 -44.45
CA TYR A 61 -12.99 19.25 -43.39
C TYR A 61 -11.74 20.05 -43.79
N TYR A 62 -11.37 20.05 -45.07
CA TYR A 62 -10.30 20.92 -45.58
C TYR A 62 -10.67 22.41 -45.46
N ILE A 63 -11.89 22.79 -45.86
CA ILE A 63 -12.38 24.16 -45.72
C ILE A 63 -12.46 24.57 -44.23
N MET A 64 -12.92 23.66 -43.36
CA MET A 64 -12.93 23.89 -41.90
C MET A 64 -11.53 24.17 -41.36
N GLY A 65 -10.52 23.39 -41.78
CA GLY A 65 -9.14 23.60 -41.38
C GLY A 65 -8.61 24.97 -41.81
N GLN A 66 -8.96 25.42 -43.01
CA GLN A 66 -8.60 26.75 -43.51
C GLN A 66 -9.31 27.86 -42.72
N ALA A 67 -10.58 27.64 -42.40
CA ALA A 67 -11.37 28.60 -41.66
C ALA A 67 -10.83 28.82 -40.24
N PHE A 68 -10.55 27.75 -39.49
CA PHE A 68 -9.97 27.87 -38.14
C PHE A 68 -8.58 28.53 -38.15
N ARG A 69 -7.75 28.24 -39.15
CA ARG A 69 -6.44 28.89 -39.32
C ARG A 69 -6.58 30.40 -39.57
N PHE A 70 -7.65 30.84 -40.22
CA PHE A 70 -7.88 32.25 -40.56
C PHE A 70 -8.36 33.10 -39.37
N ILE A 71 -9.08 32.53 -38.39
CA ILE A 71 -9.84 33.30 -37.39
C ILE A 71 -8.95 34.04 -36.37
N SER A 72 -7.85 33.46 -35.89
CA SER A 72 -6.84 34.02 -34.95
C SER A 72 -6.11 32.84 -34.27
N PRO A 73 -4.81 32.92 -33.92
CA PRO A 73 -4.04 31.76 -33.46
C PRO A 73 -4.13 31.59 -31.93
N SER A 74 -5.31 31.26 -31.41
CA SER A 74 -5.35 30.64 -30.08
C SER A 74 -4.91 29.18 -30.21
N ASP A 75 -4.25 28.61 -29.19
CA ASP A 75 -3.82 27.19 -29.23
C ASP A 75 -4.99 26.25 -29.57
N THR A 76 -6.21 26.61 -29.12
CA THR A 76 -7.45 25.87 -29.37
C THR A 76 -7.88 25.88 -30.84
N THR A 77 -7.89 27.05 -31.47
CA THR A 77 -8.30 27.18 -32.88
C THR A 77 -7.27 26.54 -33.80
N LEU A 78 -5.99 26.63 -33.44
CA LEU A 78 -4.92 25.94 -34.13
C LEU A 78 -5.08 24.42 -34.06
N PHE A 79 -5.39 23.88 -32.88
CA PHE A 79 -5.64 22.45 -32.71
C PHE A 79 -6.85 21.99 -33.53
N LEU A 80 -7.94 22.76 -33.55
CA LEU A 80 -9.11 22.47 -34.37
C LEU A 80 -8.82 22.54 -35.87
N ALA A 81 -7.93 23.45 -36.31
CA ALA A 81 -7.47 23.50 -37.68
C ALA A 81 -6.72 22.21 -38.05
N VAL A 82 -5.74 21.80 -37.25
CA VAL A 82 -4.97 20.56 -37.44
C VAL A 82 -5.89 19.34 -37.48
N ALA A 83 -6.77 19.18 -36.50
CA ALA A 83 -7.71 18.06 -36.43
C ALA A 83 -8.62 18.00 -37.67
N SER A 84 -9.05 19.16 -38.19
CA SER A 84 -9.85 19.23 -39.40
C SER A 84 -9.05 18.79 -40.63
N TYR A 85 -7.79 19.20 -40.77
CA TYR A 85 -6.95 18.76 -41.88
C TYR A 85 -6.60 17.26 -41.81
N GLU A 86 -6.30 16.74 -40.62
CA GLU A 86 -6.07 15.31 -40.41
C GLU A 86 -7.32 14.50 -40.75
N LYS A 87 -8.50 14.98 -40.34
CA LYS A 87 -9.77 14.35 -40.72
C LYS A 87 -9.97 14.36 -42.23
N ALA A 88 -9.69 15.48 -42.90
CA ALA A 88 -9.74 15.56 -44.36
C ALA A 88 -8.79 14.54 -45.02
N ALA A 89 -7.55 14.44 -44.53
CA ALA A 89 -6.55 13.49 -45.04
C ALA A 89 -6.96 12.03 -44.78
N SER A 90 -7.62 11.73 -43.65
CA SER A 90 -8.13 10.39 -43.36
C SER A 90 -9.25 9.95 -44.31
N LEU A 91 -10.07 10.91 -44.78
CA LEU A 91 -11.18 10.66 -45.70
C LEU A 91 -10.72 10.54 -47.16
N ASP A 92 -9.57 11.14 -47.52
CA ASP A 92 -8.96 11.01 -48.85
C ASP A 92 -7.42 10.81 -48.75
N PRO A 93 -6.96 9.62 -48.31
CA PRO A 93 -5.54 9.39 -48.02
C PRO A 93 -4.63 9.46 -49.24
N ARG A 94 -5.17 9.22 -50.45
CA ARG A 94 -4.43 9.16 -51.72
C ARG A 94 -4.21 10.53 -52.36
N ASN A 95 -4.78 11.60 -51.78
CA ASN A 95 -4.68 12.93 -52.33
C ASN A 95 -3.37 13.62 -51.92
N GLY A 96 -2.33 13.46 -52.75
CA GLY A 96 -1.01 14.02 -52.49
C GLY A 96 -0.99 15.56 -52.28
N LYS A 97 -1.92 16.31 -52.89
CA LYS A 97 -2.04 17.76 -52.67
C LYS A 97 -2.50 18.10 -51.25
N LEU A 98 -3.42 17.33 -50.71
CA LEU A 98 -3.89 17.46 -49.33
C LEU A 98 -2.80 17.08 -48.33
N GLN A 99 -2.07 15.99 -48.61
CA GLN A 99 -0.93 15.58 -47.78
C GLN A 99 0.20 16.62 -47.74
N ASN A 100 0.51 17.22 -48.90
CA ASN A 100 1.50 18.31 -48.99
C ASN A 100 1.01 19.59 -48.30
N SER A 101 -0.28 19.89 -48.38
CA SER A 101 -0.87 21.04 -47.69
C SER A 101 -0.74 20.89 -46.17
N LEU A 102 -1.00 19.69 -45.65
CA LEU A 102 -0.85 19.39 -44.22
C LEU A 102 0.61 19.48 -43.76
N LEU A 103 1.57 18.98 -44.55
CA LEU A 103 2.99 19.17 -44.26
C LEU A 103 3.36 20.65 -44.21
N GLY A 104 2.93 21.45 -45.19
CA GLY A 104 3.18 22.89 -45.19
C GLY A 104 2.57 23.63 -43.99
N ILE A 105 1.46 23.13 -43.45
CA ILE A 105 0.86 23.65 -42.21
C ILE A 105 1.73 23.31 -41.01
N TYR A 106 2.13 22.06 -40.83
CA TYR A 106 3.00 21.69 -39.70
C TYR A 106 4.34 22.43 -39.76
N MET A 107 4.94 22.58 -40.95
CA MET A 107 6.18 23.36 -41.14
C MET A 107 5.98 24.84 -40.82
N GLY A 108 4.87 25.45 -41.22
CA GLY A 108 4.58 26.85 -40.87
C GLY A 108 4.46 27.06 -39.36
N LEU A 109 3.90 26.09 -38.63
CA LEU A 109 3.80 26.14 -37.17
C LEU A 109 5.14 25.92 -36.47
N HIS A 110 5.94 24.99 -36.99
CA HIS A 110 7.32 24.76 -36.58
C HIS A 110 8.14 26.06 -36.68
N GLU A 111 8.13 26.72 -37.85
CA GLU A 111 8.81 28.00 -38.09
C GLU A 111 8.27 29.12 -37.17
N GLU A 112 6.96 29.21 -36.99
CA GLU A 112 6.35 30.22 -36.12
C GLU A 112 6.79 30.05 -34.66
N MET A 113 6.79 28.82 -34.14
CA MET A 113 7.22 28.53 -32.77
C MET A 113 8.70 28.85 -32.56
N GLN A 114 9.55 28.44 -33.51
CA GLN A 114 10.97 28.78 -33.49
C GLN A 114 11.21 30.29 -33.53
N SER A 115 10.52 31.02 -34.40
CA SER A 115 10.64 32.48 -34.49
C SER A 115 10.23 33.20 -33.19
N LYS A 116 9.30 32.60 -32.43
CA LYS A 116 8.84 33.10 -31.13
C LYS A 116 9.71 32.65 -29.96
N GLY A 117 10.73 31.82 -30.21
CA GLY A 117 11.57 31.21 -29.17
C GLY A 117 10.78 30.35 -28.18
N LYS A 118 9.61 29.82 -28.60
CA LYS A 118 8.78 28.96 -27.75
C LYS A 118 9.19 27.50 -27.97
N PRO A 119 9.21 26.67 -26.90
CA PRO A 119 9.45 25.25 -27.06
C PRO A 119 8.32 24.63 -27.88
N GLU A 120 8.68 23.82 -28.86
CA GLU A 120 7.72 23.10 -29.66
C GLU A 120 7.10 21.95 -28.85
N PRO A 121 5.80 21.69 -29.00
CA PRO A 121 5.19 20.54 -28.36
C PRO A 121 5.58 19.26 -29.13
N PHE A 122 5.90 18.20 -28.40
CA PHE A 122 6.29 16.89 -28.93
C PHE A 122 5.45 16.40 -30.13
N TRP A 123 4.12 16.54 -30.06
CA TRP A 123 3.21 16.06 -31.11
C TRP A 123 3.42 16.77 -32.45
N LEU A 124 3.82 18.05 -32.43
CA LEU A 124 4.02 18.84 -33.64
C LEU A 124 5.28 18.38 -34.35
N GLU A 125 6.39 18.26 -33.62
CA GLU A 125 7.66 17.75 -34.14
C GLU A 125 7.49 16.33 -34.68
N GLU A 126 6.81 15.46 -33.93
CA GLU A 126 6.52 14.10 -34.37
C GLU A 126 5.70 14.07 -35.66
N ALA A 127 4.66 14.91 -35.77
CA ALA A 127 3.80 14.99 -36.94
C ALA A 127 4.55 15.48 -38.19
N VAL A 128 5.41 16.49 -38.06
CA VAL A 128 6.28 16.98 -39.15
C VAL A 128 7.11 15.84 -39.71
N TYR A 129 7.87 15.14 -38.86
CA TYR A 129 8.79 14.11 -39.34
C TYR A 129 8.06 12.88 -39.86
N LYS A 130 7.00 12.41 -39.20
CA LYS A 130 6.17 11.32 -39.73
C LYS A 130 5.63 11.67 -41.11
N LYS A 131 5.19 12.91 -41.31
CA LYS A 131 4.64 13.33 -42.59
C LYS A 131 5.68 13.37 -43.70
N ILE A 132 6.88 13.86 -43.40
CA ILE A 132 8.02 13.80 -44.33
C ILE A 132 8.32 12.35 -44.69
N LEU A 133 8.28 11.42 -43.73
CA LEU A 133 8.55 10.00 -43.96
C LEU A 133 7.44 9.28 -44.73
N GLU A 134 6.18 9.72 -44.63
CA GLU A 134 5.12 9.21 -45.50
C GLU A 134 5.35 9.59 -46.97
N ILE A 135 5.81 10.82 -47.23
CA ILE A 135 6.07 11.33 -48.58
C ILE A 135 7.42 10.81 -49.11
N SER A 136 8.41 10.68 -48.24
CA SER A 136 9.78 10.30 -48.55
C SER A 136 10.33 9.34 -47.49
N PRO A 137 10.01 8.03 -47.59
CA PRO A 137 10.35 7.02 -46.56
C PRO A 137 11.84 6.85 -46.26
N ASN A 138 12.71 7.28 -47.17
CA ASN A 138 14.17 7.22 -47.06
C ASN A 138 14.81 8.60 -46.86
N ASN A 139 14.07 9.58 -46.36
CA ASN A 139 14.67 10.86 -45.97
C ASN A 139 15.50 10.68 -44.70
N ALA A 140 16.84 10.66 -44.85
CA ALA A 140 17.77 10.38 -43.75
C ALA A 140 17.67 11.41 -42.60
N TYR A 141 17.41 12.68 -42.90
CA TYR A 141 17.27 13.73 -41.88
C TYR A 141 15.99 13.55 -41.07
N ALA A 142 14.87 13.26 -41.72
CA ALA A 142 13.61 13.02 -41.01
C ALA A 142 13.66 11.73 -40.17
N LEU A 143 14.33 10.67 -40.67
CA LEU A 143 14.60 9.46 -39.89
C LEU A 143 15.45 9.78 -38.65
N ASN A 144 16.53 10.53 -38.83
CA ASN A 144 17.43 10.92 -37.74
C ASN A 144 16.70 11.75 -36.68
N ASN A 145 16.02 12.81 -37.10
CA ASN A 145 15.40 13.75 -36.17
C ASN A 145 14.21 13.12 -35.44
N LEU A 146 13.42 12.27 -36.09
CA LEU A 146 12.37 11.52 -35.41
C LEU A 146 12.95 10.50 -34.41
N GLY A 147 14.03 9.82 -34.79
CA GLY A 147 14.73 8.90 -33.89
C GLY A 147 15.31 9.62 -32.67
N PHE A 148 15.97 10.77 -32.87
CA PHE A 148 16.49 11.61 -31.80
C PHE A 148 15.38 12.15 -30.89
N LEU A 149 14.28 12.62 -31.47
CA LEU A 149 13.10 13.10 -30.72
C LEU A 149 12.55 12.00 -29.79
N TYR A 150 12.38 10.78 -30.31
CA TYR A 150 11.93 9.64 -29.50
C TYR A 150 12.92 9.30 -28.38
N ALA A 151 14.22 9.33 -28.68
CA ALA A 151 15.27 9.10 -27.68
C ALA A 151 15.25 10.14 -26.55
N GLU A 152 15.07 11.43 -26.88
CA GLU A 152 15.07 12.48 -25.87
C GLU A 152 13.87 12.42 -24.94
N TYR A 153 12.68 12.23 -25.51
CA TYR A 153 11.45 12.09 -24.72
C TYR A 153 11.33 10.74 -24.00
N GLY A 154 12.27 9.81 -24.23
CA GLY A 154 12.28 8.51 -23.57
C GLY A 154 11.18 7.55 -24.03
N ILE A 155 10.61 7.78 -25.22
CA ILE A 155 9.50 6.99 -25.76
C ILE A 155 9.97 6.14 -26.94
N ASN A 156 9.34 4.99 -27.16
CA ASN A 156 9.61 4.13 -28.33
C ASN A 156 11.12 3.89 -28.58
N LEU A 157 11.91 3.69 -27.52
CA LEU A 157 13.39 3.68 -27.57
C LEU A 157 13.99 2.68 -28.58
N ASN A 158 13.33 1.55 -28.81
CA ASN A 158 13.73 0.60 -29.85
C ASN A 158 13.56 1.19 -31.26
N ILE A 159 12.43 1.85 -31.51
CA ILE A 159 12.14 2.52 -32.80
C ILE A 159 13.08 3.71 -32.96
N ALA A 160 13.34 4.47 -31.89
CA ALA A 160 14.30 5.58 -31.89
C ALA A 160 15.66 5.13 -32.44
N GLN A 161 16.19 4.04 -31.88
CA GLN A 161 17.47 3.46 -32.31
C GLN A 161 17.39 2.95 -33.76
N GLU A 162 16.31 2.27 -34.15
CA GLU A 162 16.13 1.76 -35.52
C GLU A 162 16.08 2.89 -36.57
N LEU A 163 15.35 3.96 -36.29
CA LEU A 163 15.24 5.12 -37.18
C LEU A 163 16.59 5.81 -37.37
N CYS A 164 17.32 6.08 -36.28
CA CYS A 164 18.69 6.61 -36.35
C CYS A 164 19.63 5.64 -37.09
N GLN A 165 19.49 4.33 -36.88
CA GLN A 165 20.31 3.32 -37.55
C GLN A 165 20.09 3.31 -39.07
N ARG A 166 18.84 3.51 -39.52
CA ARG A 166 18.49 3.67 -40.93
C ARG A 166 19.05 4.97 -41.51
N ALA A 167 18.98 6.08 -40.77
CA ALA A 167 19.59 7.35 -41.18
C ALA A 167 21.11 7.19 -41.39
N VAL A 168 21.79 6.52 -40.47
CA VAL A 168 23.21 6.18 -40.60
C VAL A 168 23.51 5.24 -41.77
N HIS A 169 22.64 4.27 -42.07
CA HIS A 169 22.81 3.42 -43.27
C HIS A 169 22.75 4.21 -44.57
N LEU A 170 21.87 5.22 -44.64
CA LEU A 170 21.71 6.06 -45.81
C LEU A 170 22.86 7.07 -45.97
N ALA A 171 23.44 7.53 -44.86
CA ALA A 171 24.57 8.47 -44.86
C ALA A 171 25.59 8.11 -43.75
N PRO A 172 26.47 7.11 -44.00
CA PRO A 172 27.33 6.53 -42.97
C PRO A 172 28.47 7.45 -42.47
N GLU A 173 28.81 8.48 -43.24
CA GLU A 173 29.87 9.45 -42.92
C GLU A 173 29.32 10.74 -42.28
N ASN A 174 28.02 10.82 -42.00
CA ASN A 174 27.45 11.98 -41.32
C ASN A 174 27.68 11.91 -39.80
N PRO A 175 28.51 12.79 -39.20
CA PRO A 175 28.81 12.74 -37.77
C PRO A 175 27.57 12.98 -36.89
N ILE A 176 26.61 13.81 -37.34
CA ILE A 176 25.38 14.13 -36.59
C ILE A 176 24.51 12.87 -36.45
N PHE A 177 24.41 12.08 -37.52
CA PHE A 177 23.59 10.86 -37.50
C PHE A 177 24.22 9.78 -36.62
N ARG A 178 25.56 9.69 -36.62
CA ARG A 178 26.32 8.81 -35.72
C ARG A 178 26.13 9.20 -34.26
N ASP A 179 26.16 10.50 -33.97
CA ASP A 179 25.87 11.02 -32.63
C ASP A 179 24.44 10.69 -32.18
N SER A 180 23.44 10.98 -33.03
CA SER A 180 22.02 10.69 -32.75
C SER A 180 21.75 9.19 -32.55
N LEU A 181 22.40 8.32 -33.33
CA LEU A 181 22.35 6.87 -33.12
C LEU A 181 23.01 6.47 -31.80
N GLY A 182 24.15 7.08 -31.47
CA GLY A 182 24.84 6.87 -30.21
C GLY A 182 23.98 7.24 -29.00
N TRP A 183 23.32 8.39 -29.06
CA TRP A 183 22.40 8.87 -28.03
C TRP A 183 21.14 8.00 -27.92
N ALA A 184 20.51 7.65 -29.05
CA ALA A 184 19.36 6.75 -29.06
C ALA A 184 19.71 5.37 -28.49
N ALA A 185 20.89 4.82 -28.83
CA ALA A 185 21.38 3.58 -28.26
C ALA A 185 21.64 3.68 -26.76
N PHE A 186 22.17 4.82 -26.27
CA PHE A 186 22.37 5.05 -24.85
C PHE A 186 21.05 5.06 -24.08
N LYS A 187 20.05 5.81 -24.56
CA LYS A 187 18.71 5.86 -23.96
C LYS A 187 18.04 4.48 -24.01
N ASN A 188 18.27 3.71 -25.07
CA ASN A 188 17.82 2.31 -25.19
C ASN A 188 18.69 1.30 -24.40
N LYS A 189 19.54 1.75 -23.47
CA LYS A 189 20.43 0.94 -22.61
C LYS A 189 21.45 0.08 -23.37
N ASN A 190 21.69 0.36 -24.65
CA ASN A 190 22.71 -0.30 -25.47
C ASN A 190 24.03 0.49 -25.40
N HIS A 191 24.67 0.44 -24.23
CA HIS A 191 25.87 1.22 -23.92
C HIS A 191 27.06 0.93 -24.86
N ARG A 192 27.18 -0.31 -25.37
CA ARG A 192 28.26 -0.69 -26.30
C ARG A 192 28.12 0.00 -27.65
N THR A 193 26.90 0.03 -28.20
CA THR A 193 26.62 0.69 -29.48
C THR A 193 26.77 2.20 -29.31
N ALA A 194 26.24 2.75 -28.21
CA ALA A 194 26.39 4.17 -27.87
C ALA A 194 27.86 4.63 -27.91
N GLU A 195 28.74 3.95 -27.16
CA GLU A 195 30.17 4.29 -27.12
C GLU A 195 30.83 4.15 -28.50
N THR A 196 30.45 3.15 -29.29
CA THR A 196 31.05 2.91 -30.62
C THR A 196 30.69 4.02 -31.61
N GLU A 197 29.41 4.36 -31.69
CA GLU A 197 28.89 5.35 -32.65
C GLU A 197 29.32 6.77 -32.28
N LEU A 198 29.34 7.12 -31.00
CA LEU A 198 29.84 8.44 -30.53
C LEU A 198 31.33 8.62 -30.79
N LYS A 199 32.16 7.58 -30.60
CA LYS A 199 33.57 7.63 -31.01
C LYS A 199 33.74 7.80 -32.51
N GLN A 200 32.88 7.17 -33.31
CA GLN A 200 32.89 7.34 -34.75
C GLN A 200 32.47 8.75 -35.16
N ALA A 201 31.49 9.35 -34.49
CA ALA A 201 31.10 10.75 -34.68
C ALA A 201 32.28 11.70 -34.41
N ILE A 202 32.98 11.52 -33.28
CA ILE A 202 34.19 12.31 -32.93
C ILE A 202 35.33 12.06 -33.93
N ARG A 203 35.49 10.83 -34.43
CA ARG A 203 36.51 10.55 -35.45
C ARG A 203 36.23 11.30 -36.76
N LEU A 204 34.96 11.38 -37.16
CA LEU A 204 34.53 12.10 -38.37
C LEU A 204 34.60 13.62 -38.18
N LYS A 205 34.29 14.10 -36.97
CA LYS A 205 34.35 15.52 -36.60
C LYS A 205 34.94 15.68 -35.19
N PRO A 206 36.27 15.91 -35.07
CA PRO A 206 36.95 15.98 -33.77
C PRO A 206 36.55 17.17 -32.88
N ASP A 207 36.01 18.24 -33.47
CA ASP A 207 35.53 19.44 -32.77
C ASP A 207 34.00 19.40 -32.55
N PHE A 208 33.40 18.21 -32.53
CA PHE A 208 31.96 18.06 -32.36
C PHE A 208 31.56 18.06 -30.88
N TYR A 209 31.09 19.21 -30.41
CA TYR A 209 30.66 19.45 -29.04
C TYR A 209 29.67 18.38 -28.52
N GLU A 210 28.58 18.14 -29.26
CA GLU A 210 27.49 17.25 -28.87
C GLU A 210 27.99 15.81 -28.68
N ALA A 211 28.82 15.31 -29.59
CA ALA A 211 29.38 13.97 -29.49
C ALA A 211 30.34 13.81 -28.30
N HIS A 212 31.12 14.84 -27.98
CA HIS A 212 31.94 14.84 -26.76
C HIS A 212 31.08 14.84 -25.48
N TYR A 213 30.05 15.68 -25.43
CA TYR A 213 29.11 15.74 -24.31
C TYR A 213 28.34 14.42 -24.11
N HIS A 214 27.77 13.86 -25.17
CA HIS A 214 27.07 12.58 -25.12
C HIS A 214 28.01 11.43 -24.72
N LEU A 215 29.24 11.39 -25.25
CA LEU A 215 30.21 10.36 -24.88
C LEU A 215 30.63 10.47 -23.41
N ALA A 216 30.79 11.69 -22.90
CA ALA A 216 31.05 11.93 -21.49
C ALA A 216 29.91 11.40 -20.60
N THR A 217 28.66 11.66 -21.00
CA THR A 217 27.45 11.17 -20.32
C THR A 217 27.39 9.64 -20.32
N VAL A 218 27.70 9.01 -21.45
CA VAL A 218 27.80 7.55 -21.57
C VAL A 218 28.91 7.00 -20.67
N TYR A 219 30.06 7.66 -20.57
CA TYR A 219 31.13 7.24 -19.66
C TYR A 219 30.75 7.36 -18.20
N TYR A 220 30.08 8.45 -17.82
CA TYR A 220 29.58 8.66 -16.46
C TYR A 220 28.61 7.55 -16.04
N ALA A 221 27.60 7.27 -16.88
CA ALA A 221 26.62 6.22 -16.61
C ALA A 221 27.21 4.80 -16.55
N ASN A 222 28.36 4.59 -17.19
CA ASN A 222 29.11 3.32 -17.15
C ASN A 222 30.17 3.29 -16.05
N GLU A 223 30.07 4.15 -15.03
CA GLU A 223 30.99 4.22 -13.88
C GLU A 223 32.46 4.43 -14.29
N ARG A 224 32.71 5.20 -15.36
CA ARG A 224 34.04 5.58 -15.85
C ARG A 224 34.27 7.11 -15.71
N PRO A 225 34.37 7.63 -14.46
CA PRO A 225 34.38 9.07 -14.19
C PRO A 225 35.57 9.80 -14.83
N ASP A 226 36.76 9.20 -14.86
CA ASP A 226 37.95 9.85 -15.44
C ASP A 226 37.79 10.16 -16.93
N LYS A 227 37.20 9.22 -17.69
CA LYS A 227 36.92 9.41 -19.12
C LYS A 227 35.77 10.40 -19.34
N ALA A 228 34.78 10.38 -18.46
CA ALA A 228 33.69 11.35 -18.51
C ALA A 228 34.23 12.77 -18.33
N ALA A 229 35.07 13.00 -17.32
CA ALA A 229 35.69 14.30 -17.06
C ALA A 229 36.48 14.82 -18.28
N GLN A 230 37.34 14.00 -18.88
CA GLN A 230 38.12 14.39 -20.07
C GLN A 230 37.24 14.87 -21.24
N HIS A 231 36.14 14.15 -21.51
CA HIS A 231 35.25 14.51 -22.61
C HIS A 231 34.34 15.69 -22.28
N TYR A 232 33.88 15.84 -21.03
CA TYR A 232 33.16 17.05 -20.60
C TYR A 232 34.07 18.28 -20.67
N GLU A 233 35.32 18.19 -20.22
CA GLU A 233 36.30 19.28 -20.34
C GLU A 233 36.54 19.66 -21.81
N THR A 234 36.59 18.67 -22.70
CA THR A 234 36.72 18.92 -24.15
C THR A 234 35.48 19.62 -24.69
N ALA A 235 34.28 19.16 -24.31
CA ALA A 235 33.03 19.79 -24.69
C ALA A 235 32.97 21.26 -24.20
N ILE A 236 33.35 21.54 -22.95
CA ILE A 236 33.40 22.90 -22.41
C ILE A 236 34.45 23.77 -23.12
N LYS A 237 35.58 23.20 -23.55
CA LYS A 237 36.58 23.93 -24.37
C LYS A 237 36.01 24.33 -25.74
N LEU A 238 35.22 23.44 -26.35
CA LEU A 238 34.58 23.69 -27.65
C LEU A 238 33.42 24.69 -27.53
N ASN A 239 32.64 24.60 -26.46
CA ASN A 239 31.57 25.54 -26.14
C ASN A 239 31.61 25.95 -24.65
N PRO A 240 32.28 27.09 -24.33
CA PRO A 240 32.42 27.56 -22.96
C PRO A 240 31.12 28.01 -22.26
N GLU A 241 30.04 28.21 -23.03
CA GLU A 241 28.73 28.65 -22.52
C GLU A 241 27.70 27.51 -22.50
N ALA A 242 28.13 26.27 -22.69
CA ALA A 242 27.29 25.10 -22.55
C ALA A 242 26.93 24.81 -21.08
N ALA A 243 25.74 25.23 -20.65
CA ALA A 243 25.29 25.09 -19.27
C ALA A 243 25.16 23.62 -18.83
N GLU A 244 24.70 22.71 -19.71
CA GLU A 244 24.56 21.28 -19.43
C GLU A 244 25.92 20.63 -19.13
N ALA A 245 26.93 20.93 -19.96
CA ALA A 245 28.26 20.36 -19.81
C ALA A 245 28.95 20.88 -18.54
N LEU A 246 28.82 22.17 -18.25
CA LEU A 246 29.30 22.80 -17.01
C LEU A 246 28.64 22.14 -15.78
N ASN A 247 27.32 21.97 -15.80
CA ASN A 247 26.58 21.32 -14.74
C ASN A 247 27.03 19.88 -14.50
N ASN A 248 27.09 19.06 -15.56
CA ASN A 248 27.39 17.63 -15.41
C ASN A 248 28.84 17.39 -14.94
N LEU A 249 29.79 18.22 -15.39
CA LEU A 249 31.16 18.18 -14.89
C LEU A 249 31.26 18.66 -13.44
N ALA A 250 30.54 19.73 -13.08
CA ALA A 250 30.46 20.21 -11.71
C ALA A 250 29.91 19.13 -10.76
N TYR A 251 28.82 18.48 -11.15
CA TYR A 251 28.23 17.38 -10.39
C TYR A 251 29.22 16.22 -10.22
N LEU A 252 29.89 15.82 -11.31
CA LEU A 252 30.91 14.77 -11.28
C LEU A 252 32.05 15.10 -10.29
N TYR A 253 32.58 16.33 -10.35
CA TYR A 253 33.66 16.77 -9.46
C TYR A 253 33.23 16.90 -8.01
N ALA A 254 31.99 17.33 -7.75
CA ALA A 254 31.43 17.37 -6.41
C ALA A 254 31.20 15.96 -5.85
N GLU A 255 30.63 15.06 -6.64
CA GLU A 255 30.26 13.72 -6.16
C GLU A 255 31.46 12.82 -5.90
N GLN A 256 32.51 12.94 -6.70
CA GLN A 256 33.75 12.17 -6.54
C GLN A 256 34.80 12.89 -5.68
N ASP A 257 34.50 14.08 -5.15
CA ASP A 257 35.41 14.91 -4.35
C ASP A 257 36.77 15.17 -5.07
N ILE A 258 36.75 15.25 -6.41
CA ILE A 258 37.95 15.42 -7.24
C ILE A 258 38.47 16.86 -7.15
N ASN A 259 37.58 17.84 -7.35
CA ASN A 259 37.91 19.26 -7.31
C ASN A 259 36.67 20.10 -6.94
N THR A 260 36.44 20.24 -5.64
CA THR A 260 35.27 20.96 -5.10
C THR A 260 35.25 22.45 -5.45
N LYS A 261 36.42 23.08 -5.59
CA LYS A 261 36.50 24.50 -5.99
C LYS A 261 36.04 24.70 -7.43
N ALA A 262 36.57 23.91 -8.36
CA ALA A 262 36.15 23.96 -9.76
C ALA A 262 34.67 23.58 -9.92
N ALA A 263 34.18 22.61 -9.13
CA ALA A 263 32.77 22.24 -9.13
C ALA A 263 31.85 23.43 -8.79
N VAL A 264 32.19 24.21 -7.76
CA VAL A 264 31.43 25.41 -7.39
C VAL A 264 31.47 26.46 -8.51
N GLU A 265 32.65 26.78 -9.04
CA GLU A 265 32.80 27.78 -10.11
C GLU A 265 31.99 27.41 -11.38
N MET A 266 32.02 26.14 -11.78
CA MET A 266 31.26 25.66 -12.93
C MET A 266 29.75 25.62 -12.68
N ALA A 267 29.33 25.20 -11.48
CA ALA A 267 27.90 25.21 -11.13
C ALA A 267 27.35 26.63 -11.02
N GLU A 268 28.11 27.59 -10.49
CA GLU A 268 27.78 29.01 -10.47
C GLU A 268 27.61 29.53 -11.90
N LYS A 269 28.53 29.20 -12.81
CA LYS A 269 28.41 29.58 -14.22
C LYS A 269 27.15 28.98 -14.87
N ALA A 270 26.85 27.70 -14.64
CA ALA A 270 25.66 27.05 -15.19
C ALA A 270 24.35 27.74 -14.73
N ILE A 271 24.23 28.11 -13.46
CA ILE A 271 23.04 28.83 -12.98
C ILE A 271 23.00 30.30 -13.43
N THR A 272 24.13 30.92 -13.79
CA THR A 272 24.10 32.27 -14.39
C THR A 272 23.58 32.24 -15.83
N LEU A 273 23.86 31.17 -16.56
CA LEU A 273 23.36 30.93 -17.91
C LEU A 273 21.86 30.55 -17.87
N GLU A 274 21.46 29.70 -16.92
CA GLU A 274 20.09 29.24 -16.76
C GLU A 274 19.60 29.29 -15.29
N ALA A 275 19.16 30.47 -14.85
CA ALA A 275 18.87 30.76 -13.43
C ALA A 275 17.65 30.03 -12.82
N ASN A 276 16.80 29.43 -13.64
CA ASN A 276 15.56 28.74 -13.23
C ASN A 276 15.55 27.26 -13.62
N ASN A 277 16.72 26.65 -13.81
CA ASN A 277 16.84 25.22 -14.04
C ASN A 277 17.01 24.49 -12.68
N ALA A 278 16.05 23.63 -12.33
CA ALA A 278 16.04 22.95 -11.04
C ALA A 278 17.25 22.01 -10.87
N SER A 279 17.65 21.30 -11.93
CA SER A 279 18.81 20.39 -11.89
C SER A 279 20.12 21.15 -11.69
N TYR A 280 20.25 22.36 -12.23
CA TYR A 280 21.48 23.15 -12.05
C TYR A 280 21.57 23.75 -10.66
N LEU A 281 20.44 24.17 -10.10
CA LEU A 281 20.36 24.60 -8.70
C LEU A 281 20.64 23.45 -7.72
N ASP A 282 20.25 22.22 -8.06
CA ASP A 282 20.59 21.04 -7.28
C ASP A 282 22.10 20.79 -7.26
N THR A 283 22.74 20.76 -8.42
CA THR A 283 24.20 20.61 -8.54
C THR A 283 24.96 21.74 -7.84
N HIS A 284 24.52 22.99 -7.98
CA HIS A 284 25.11 24.13 -7.28
C HIS A 284 25.01 23.95 -5.75
N GLY A 285 23.85 23.50 -5.27
CA GLY A 285 23.65 23.15 -3.88
C GLY A 285 24.58 22.03 -3.41
N TRP A 286 24.73 20.98 -4.22
CA TRP A 286 25.59 19.83 -3.94
C TRP A 286 27.09 20.18 -3.93
N ALA A 287 27.55 20.97 -4.90
CA ALA A 287 28.92 21.46 -4.96
C ALA A 287 29.28 22.31 -3.72
N HIS A 288 28.39 23.21 -3.30
CA HIS A 288 28.59 23.98 -2.07
C HIS A 288 28.55 23.10 -0.80
N TYR A 289 27.70 22.07 -0.78
CA TYR A 289 27.67 21.13 0.34
C TYR A 289 29.02 20.42 0.50
N ARG A 290 29.58 19.91 -0.60
CA ARG A 290 30.92 19.27 -0.62
C ARG A 290 32.03 20.25 -0.26
N ALA A 291 31.89 21.52 -0.64
CA ALA A 291 32.77 22.62 -0.20
C ALA A 291 32.54 23.07 1.27
N LYS A 292 31.72 22.35 2.06
CA LYS A 292 31.34 22.66 3.46
C LYS A 292 30.60 24.00 3.65
N ASN A 293 30.05 24.58 2.57
CA ASN A 293 29.26 25.82 2.57
C ASN A 293 27.76 25.54 2.73
N TYR A 294 27.36 25.01 3.89
CA TYR A 294 26.00 24.49 4.14
C TYR A 294 24.87 25.52 3.99
N LYS A 295 25.14 26.80 4.25
CA LYS A 295 24.13 27.87 4.13
C LYS A 295 23.69 28.05 2.68
N THR A 296 24.64 28.24 1.77
CA THR A 296 24.37 28.39 0.34
C THR A 296 23.81 27.11 -0.25
N ALA A 297 24.35 25.95 0.16
CA ALA A 297 23.83 24.65 -0.24
C ALA A 297 22.32 24.52 0.03
N LEU A 298 21.87 24.78 1.26
CA LEU A 298 20.46 24.72 1.62
C LEU A 298 19.61 25.72 0.82
N THR A 299 20.09 26.94 0.59
CA THR A 299 19.35 27.94 -0.19
C THR A 299 19.11 27.46 -1.61
N SER A 300 20.13 26.95 -2.29
CA SER A 300 20.01 26.47 -3.68
C SER A 300 19.16 25.21 -3.78
N LEU A 301 19.36 24.22 -2.90
CA LEU A 301 18.59 22.97 -2.90
C LEU A 301 17.10 23.20 -2.61
N LEU A 302 16.78 24.11 -1.68
CA LEU A 302 15.38 24.45 -1.39
C LEU A 302 14.72 25.14 -2.59
N LYS A 303 15.43 26.04 -3.29
CA LYS A 303 14.93 26.66 -4.52
C LYS A 303 14.76 25.62 -5.64
N ALA A 304 15.67 24.66 -5.77
CA ALA A 304 15.55 23.55 -6.71
C ALA A 304 14.27 22.72 -6.45
N ASN A 305 14.00 22.40 -5.18
CA ASN A 305 12.78 21.69 -4.78
C ASN A 305 11.49 22.52 -4.94
N GLU A 306 11.56 23.86 -4.91
CA GLU A 306 10.41 24.72 -5.24
C GLU A 306 10.08 24.68 -6.74
N LEU A 307 11.09 24.63 -7.61
CA LEU A 307 10.91 24.57 -9.06
C LEU A 307 10.50 23.17 -9.54
N ALA A 308 11.05 22.12 -8.95
CA ALA A 308 10.75 20.74 -9.27
C ALA A 308 10.39 19.95 -8.00
N PRO A 309 9.16 20.10 -7.48
CA PRO A 309 8.75 19.45 -6.24
C PRO A 309 8.65 17.94 -6.41
N GLY A 310 9.11 17.21 -5.39
CA GLY A 310 8.98 15.76 -5.35
C GLY A 310 9.99 15.00 -6.21
N GLN A 311 11.17 15.58 -6.46
CA GLN A 311 12.30 14.86 -7.03
C GLN A 311 13.14 14.19 -5.93
N GLY A 312 13.35 12.88 -6.06
CA GLY A 312 13.98 12.05 -5.02
C GLY A 312 15.40 12.49 -4.64
N GLU A 313 16.26 12.75 -5.63
CA GLU A 313 17.65 13.15 -5.40
C GLU A 313 17.76 14.52 -4.71
N ILE A 314 16.97 15.52 -5.13
CA ILE A 314 16.97 16.84 -4.51
C ILE A 314 16.60 16.74 -3.02
N LEU A 315 15.57 15.95 -2.70
CA LEU A 315 15.14 15.70 -1.32
C LEU A 315 16.23 14.97 -0.50
N LEU A 316 16.93 14.03 -1.11
CA LEU A 316 18.07 13.33 -0.51
C LEU A 316 19.21 14.30 -0.19
N HIS A 317 19.61 15.16 -1.14
CA HIS A 317 20.62 16.20 -0.92
C HIS A 317 20.22 17.13 0.22
N ILE A 318 18.97 17.65 0.25
CA ILE A 318 18.47 18.49 1.36
C ILE A 318 18.58 17.75 2.70
N GLY A 319 18.15 16.49 2.73
CA GLY A 319 18.21 15.63 3.90
C GLY A 319 19.63 15.49 4.46
N ARG A 320 20.62 15.26 3.58
CA ARG A 320 22.04 15.16 3.92
C ARG A 320 22.61 16.48 4.45
N VAL A 321 22.29 17.62 3.84
CA VAL A 321 22.75 18.92 4.37
C VAL A 321 22.20 19.17 5.78
N TYR A 322 20.93 18.85 6.03
CA TYR A 322 20.36 18.97 7.38
C TYR A 322 20.98 18.01 8.38
N LEU A 323 21.31 16.78 7.97
CA LEU A 323 22.02 15.81 8.78
C LEU A 323 23.39 16.36 9.19
N ASP A 324 24.12 16.96 8.25
CA ASP A 324 25.42 17.58 8.54
C ASP A 324 25.32 18.86 9.37
N CYS A 325 24.21 19.58 9.29
CA CYS A 325 23.92 20.68 10.20
C CYS A 325 23.46 20.21 11.61
N ASN A 326 23.43 18.91 11.90
CA ASN A 326 22.86 18.31 13.12
C ASN A 326 21.38 18.67 13.35
N LYS A 327 20.63 18.98 12.28
CA LYS A 327 19.20 19.29 12.32
C LYS A 327 18.40 18.04 11.97
N PHE A 328 18.28 17.13 12.94
CA PHE A 328 17.75 15.79 12.68
C PHE A 328 16.27 15.75 12.30
N THR A 329 15.42 16.59 12.88
CA THR A 329 13.98 16.61 12.55
C THR A 329 13.71 16.93 11.07
N PRO A 330 14.24 18.02 10.48
CA PRO A 330 14.09 18.25 9.05
C PRO A 330 14.84 17.20 8.21
N ALA A 331 16.01 16.71 8.64
CA ALA A 331 16.72 15.64 7.93
C ALA A 331 15.84 14.38 7.77
N ILE A 332 15.28 13.88 8.88
CA ILE A 332 14.38 12.70 8.88
C ILE A 332 13.16 12.94 7.98
N ARG A 333 12.60 14.16 7.96
CA ARG A 333 11.45 14.49 7.10
C ARG A 333 11.81 14.37 5.62
N TYR A 334 12.86 15.06 5.19
CA TYR A 334 13.26 15.09 3.77
C TYR A 334 13.78 13.73 3.29
N LEU A 335 14.54 13.01 4.12
CA LEU A 335 15.03 11.67 3.77
C LEU A 335 13.89 10.65 3.63
N LYS A 336 12.85 10.74 4.47
CA LYS A 336 11.64 9.91 4.32
C LYS A 336 10.86 10.22 3.06
N GLU A 337 10.74 11.51 2.71
CA GLU A 337 10.07 11.91 1.47
C GLU A 337 10.88 11.46 0.24
N ALA A 338 12.20 11.62 0.26
CA ALA A 338 13.10 11.13 -0.78
C ALA A 338 12.89 9.64 -1.05
N PHE A 339 12.96 8.80 -0.01
CA PHE A 339 12.77 7.35 -0.13
C PHE A 339 11.36 6.94 -0.56
N LYS A 340 10.34 7.71 -0.16
CA LYS A 340 8.96 7.46 -0.56
C LYS A 340 8.75 7.76 -2.06
N VAL A 341 9.37 8.83 -2.55
CA VAL A 341 9.29 9.24 -3.95
C VAL A 341 10.05 8.26 -4.84
N ASP A 342 11.28 7.93 -4.46
CA ASP A 342 12.13 7.02 -5.20
C ASP A 342 12.82 6.01 -4.27
N PRO A 343 12.27 4.78 -4.17
CA PRO A 343 12.85 3.71 -3.38
C PRO A 343 14.18 3.15 -3.92
N GLN A 344 14.57 3.48 -5.16
CA GLN A 344 15.80 2.98 -5.78
C GLN A 344 16.99 3.94 -5.63
N LEU A 345 16.79 5.09 -4.98
CA LEU A 345 17.87 6.01 -4.65
C LEU A 345 19.02 5.28 -3.95
N LYS A 346 20.24 5.69 -4.28
CA LYS A 346 21.44 5.16 -3.64
C LYS A 346 21.63 5.84 -2.28
N ASP A 347 21.80 5.04 -1.22
CA ASP A 347 22.08 5.48 0.17
C ASP A 347 20.98 6.22 1.02
N PRO A 348 19.70 6.32 0.61
CA PRO A 348 18.69 7.03 1.43
C PRO A 348 18.42 6.33 2.77
N ASP A 349 18.45 5.00 2.80
CA ASP A 349 18.17 4.20 3.99
C ASP A 349 19.24 4.36 5.07
N ASN A 350 20.51 4.37 4.68
CA ASN A 350 21.62 4.56 5.62
C ASN A 350 21.60 5.97 6.20
N SER A 351 21.48 6.99 5.34
CA SER A 351 21.36 8.39 5.76
C SER A 351 20.16 8.59 6.69
N LEU A 352 19.03 7.97 6.40
CA LEU A 352 17.83 8.01 7.26
C LEU A 352 18.05 7.28 8.58
N TYR A 353 18.64 6.08 8.55
CA TYR A 353 18.95 5.30 9.75
C TYR A 353 19.87 6.08 10.69
N LEU A 354 20.95 6.66 10.15
CA LEU A 354 21.87 7.51 10.89
C LEU A 354 21.16 8.72 11.51
N ALA A 355 20.33 9.42 10.73
CA ALA A 355 19.56 10.56 11.21
C ALA A 355 18.63 10.19 12.38
N VAL A 356 18.00 9.02 12.33
CA VAL A 356 17.11 8.51 13.39
C VAL A 356 17.91 8.15 14.65
N GLN A 357 19.02 7.41 14.52
CA GLN A 357 19.86 7.03 15.66
C GLN A 357 20.43 8.27 16.36
N LEU A 358 21.03 9.19 15.61
CA LEU A 358 21.55 10.43 16.16
C LEU A 358 20.44 11.24 16.82
N HIS A 359 19.25 11.36 16.21
CA HIS A 359 18.13 12.05 16.85
C HIS A 359 17.75 11.43 18.20
N ALA A 360 17.71 10.09 18.29
CA ALA A 360 17.39 9.38 19.51
C ALA A 360 18.44 9.63 20.61
N PHE A 361 19.73 9.53 20.29
CA PHE A 361 20.79 9.79 21.27
C PHE A 361 20.82 11.23 21.75
N HIS A 362 20.69 12.21 20.86
CA HIS A 362 20.65 13.62 21.25
C HIS A 362 19.41 13.97 22.09
N THR A 363 18.26 13.38 21.77
CA THR A 363 17.02 13.55 22.56
C THR A 363 17.12 12.86 23.92
N ALA A 364 17.70 11.67 23.97
CA ALA A 364 17.94 10.96 25.22
C ALA A 364 18.88 11.75 26.13
N LEU A 365 19.96 12.30 25.57
CA LEU A 365 20.89 13.18 26.26
C LEU A 365 20.16 14.42 26.82
N ALA A 366 19.34 15.10 26.02
CA ALA A 366 18.56 16.26 26.44
C ALA A 366 17.54 15.94 27.54
N ASN A 367 16.83 14.80 27.43
CA ASN A 367 15.86 14.37 28.43
C ASN A 367 16.54 13.97 29.74
N TYR A 368 17.64 13.22 29.65
CA TYR A 368 18.43 12.83 30.81
C TYR A 368 18.92 14.06 31.58
N HIS A 369 19.40 15.05 30.82
CA HIS A 369 19.86 16.33 31.30
C HIS A 369 18.75 17.16 31.98
N ASN A 370 17.49 17.09 31.53
CA ASN A 370 16.37 17.83 32.13
C ASN A 370 15.77 17.19 33.41
N ILE A 371 16.15 15.96 33.77
CA ILE A 371 15.51 15.18 34.85
C ILE A 371 16.44 15.02 36.08
N MET A 372 17.74 15.30 35.94
CA MET A 372 18.76 15.02 36.96
C MET A 372 19.59 16.27 37.26
N ASP A 373 19.63 16.69 38.53
CA ASP A 373 20.53 17.76 39.02
C ASP A 373 22.00 17.27 39.12
N ASP A 374 22.90 18.01 39.78
CA ASP A 374 24.36 17.75 39.97
C ASP A 374 24.80 16.33 40.41
N ARG A 375 23.85 15.43 40.69
CA ARG A 375 24.04 13.99 40.96
C ARG A 375 23.85 13.09 39.74
N SER A 376 23.79 13.66 38.54
CA SER A 376 23.62 12.94 37.28
C SER A 376 24.72 11.89 37.10
N ASP A 377 24.36 10.71 36.59
CA ASP A 377 25.28 9.60 36.35
C ASP A 377 26.21 9.98 35.18
N LYS A 378 27.32 10.65 35.51
CA LYS A 378 28.32 11.14 34.54
C LYS A 378 28.82 10.02 33.63
N GLU A 379 28.82 8.78 34.12
CA GLU A 379 29.21 7.62 33.34
C GLU A 379 28.23 7.30 32.20
N LYS A 380 26.92 7.49 32.42
CA LYS A 380 25.91 7.30 31.37
C LYS A 380 25.97 8.37 30.29
N ILE A 381 26.15 9.64 30.67
CA ILE A 381 26.33 10.74 29.71
C ILE A 381 27.58 10.51 28.88
N HIS A 382 28.68 10.12 29.52
CA HIS A 382 29.92 9.74 28.86
C HIS A 382 29.70 8.61 27.84
N LYS A 383 28.97 7.54 28.21
CA LYS A 383 28.61 6.45 27.29
C LYS A 383 27.76 6.92 26.11
N MET A 384 26.78 7.81 26.33
CA MET A 384 25.99 8.37 25.23
C MET A 384 26.84 9.20 24.26
N LEU A 385 27.76 10.03 24.78
CA LEU A 385 28.69 10.80 23.94
C LEU A 385 29.63 9.88 23.16
N LEU A 386 30.13 8.79 23.77
CA LEU A 386 30.91 7.77 23.07
C LEU A 386 30.11 7.10 21.96
N ASN A 387 28.84 6.75 22.20
CA ASN A 387 28.00 6.16 21.15
C ASN A 387 27.76 7.13 19.99
N ILE A 388 27.57 8.42 20.26
CA ILE A 388 27.45 9.44 19.21
C ILE A 388 28.77 9.54 18.41
N ALA A 389 29.92 9.55 19.10
CA ALA A 389 31.22 9.57 18.43
C ALA A 389 31.45 8.32 17.57
N GLN A 390 31.09 7.14 18.10
CA GLN A 390 31.19 5.87 17.40
C GLN A 390 30.32 5.84 16.15
N LEU A 391 29.06 6.30 16.22
CA LEU A 391 28.19 6.38 15.05
C LEU A 391 28.78 7.28 13.96
N TYR A 392 29.32 8.45 14.32
CA TYR A 392 30.00 9.29 13.33
C TYR A 392 31.25 8.62 12.75
N GLN A 393 31.98 7.83 13.54
CA GLN A 393 33.16 7.10 13.07
C GLN A 393 32.80 5.94 12.12
N GLU A 394 31.75 5.18 12.44
CA GLU A 394 31.20 4.11 11.59
C GLU A 394 30.77 4.66 10.23
N GLU A 395 30.20 5.86 10.23
CA GLU A 395 29.74 6.57 9.04
C GLU A 395 30.85 7.41 8.38
N LYS A 396 32.10 7.25 8.83
CA LYS A 396 33.29 7.93 8.30
C LYS A 396 33.23 9.46 8.34
N VAL A 397 32.38 10.03 9.18
CA VAL A 397 32.29 11.48 9.47
C VAL A 397 33.28 11.82 10.57
N TYR A 398 34.57 11.65 10.28
CA TYR A 398 35.64 11.70 11.29
C TYR A 398 35.76 13.06 11.99
N ASP A 399 35.51 14.16 11.28
CA ASP A 399 35.55 15.51 11.86
C ASP A 399 34.59 15.63 13.06
N LYS A 400 33.36 15.16 12.89
CA LYS A 400 32.37 15.14 13.97
C LYS A 400 32.68 14.11 15.03
N ALA A 401 33.17 12.92 14.65
CA ALA A 401 33.58 11.92 15.62
C ALA A 401 34.65 12.47 16.59
N ILE A 402 35.64 13.20 16.05
CA ILE A 402 36.68 13.88 16.82
C ILE A 402 36.08 14.98 17.70
N GLU A 403 35.19 15.82 17.16
CA GLU A 403 34.49 16.87 17.93
C GLU A 403 33.76 16.27 19.14
N ILE A 404 32.94 15.24 18.92
CA ILE A 404 32.18 14.58 19.98
C ILE A 404 33.11 13.87 20.96
N THR A 405 34.22 13.29 20.49
CA THR A 405 35.22 12.67 21.38
C THR A 405 35.90 13.71 22.27
N ARG A 406 36.18 14.92 21.76
CA ARG A 406 36.69 16.03 22.57
C ARG A 406 35.67 16.47 23.61
N VAL A 407 34.40 16.66 23.22
CA VAL A 407 33.30 16.96 24.16
C VAL A 407 33.20 15.87 25.24
N CYS A 408 33.32 14.61 24.85
CA CYS A 408 33.32 13.46 25.75
C CYS A 408 34.48 13.48 26.75
N ALA A 409 35.70 13.83 26.29
CA ALA A 409 36.88 13.95 27.12
C ALA A 409 36.82 15.14 28.08
N ASP A 410 36.39 16.32 27.59
CA ASP A 410 36.28 17.53 28.40
C ASP A 410 35.15 17.42 29.44
N PHE A 411 34.06 16.72 29.10
CA PHE A 411 33.01 16.38 30.07
C PHE A 411 33.55 15.43 31.16
N LYS A 412 34.31 14.40 30.79
CA LYS A 412 34.92 13.46 31.75
C LYS A 412 35.96 14.16 32.65
N ALA A 413 36.69 15.13 32.12
CA ALA A 413 37.65 15.95 32.86
C ALA A 413 36.99 17.03 33.73
N GLY A 414 35.65 17.18 33.68
CA GLY A 414 34.90 18.18 34.46
C GLY A 414 35.02 19.61 33.92
N LYS A 415 35.57 19.81 32.71
CA LYS A 415 35.67 21.13 32.08
C LYS A 415 34.34 21.62 31.52
N LEU A 416 33.47 20.69 31.14
CA LEU A 416 32.10 20.98 30.70
C LEU A 416 31.13 20.71 31.85
N SER A 417 30.33 21.72 32.20
CA SER A 417 29.27 21.60 33.19
C SER A 417 28.01 21.01 32.57
N ILE A 418 27.31 20.19 33.35
CA ILE A 418 25.99 19.65 33.01
C ILE A 418 24.87 20.68 33.25
N ASP A 419 25.13 21.97 33.39
CA ASP A 419 24.07 22.99 33.45
C ASP A 419 23.81 23.63 32.09
N LYS A 420 24.66 23.31 31.11
CA LYS A 420 24.62 23.83 29.74
C LYS A 420 24.58 22.67 28.75
N PRO A 421 23.90 22.83 27.60
CA PRO A 421 23.89 21.79 26.56
C PRO A 421 25.34 21.43 26.21
N LEU A 422 25.66 20.13 26.25
CA LEU A 422 26.99 19.63 25.91
C LEU A 422 27.22 19.67 24.39
N LEU A 423 26.14 19.66 23.61
CA LEU A 423 26.17 19.71 22.15
C LEU A 423 25.19 20.78 21.64
N PRO A 424 25.52 21.48 20.54
CA PRO A 424 24.63 22.48 19.92
C PRO A 424 23.30 21.93 19.38
N SER A 425 23.25 20.62 19.14
CA SER A 425 22.15 19.90 18.48
C SER A 425 20.90 19.72 19.34
N TYR A 426 20.95 20.06 20.63
CA TYR A 426 19.78 20.03 21.51
C TYR A 426 19.70 21.25 22.43
N VAL A 427 18.47 21.64 22.78
CA VAL A 427 18.18 22.82 23.60
C VAL A 427 17.51 22.40 24.89
N LEU A 428 17.99 22.93 26.02
CA LEU A 428 17.36 22.72 27.33
C LEU A 428 16.17 23.65 27.50
N LYS A 429 15.00 23.08 27.78
CA LYS A 429 13.84 23.85 28.20
C LYS A 429 13.86 23.91 29.73
N LYS A 430 14.24 25.06 30.31
CA LYS A 430 14.14 25.27 31.77
C LYS A 430 12.68 25.12 32.21
N ASN A 431 12.38 24.10 33.02
CA ASN A 431 11.07 23.94 33.64
C ASN A 431 10.87 25.05 34.69
N LYS A 432 9.81 25.86 34.55
CA LYS A 432 9.32 26.71 35.65
C LYS A 432 8.80 25.79 36.78
N PRO A 433 9.04 26.13 38.06
CA PRO A 433 8.62 25.28 39.18
C PRO A 433 7.10 25.18 39.27
N LYS A 434 6.58 23.95 39.41
CA LYS A 434 5.15 23.65 39.57
C LYS A 434 4.68 24.20 40.93
N LYS A 435 3.79 25.20 40.90
CA LYS A 435 3.01 25.61 42.07
C LYS A 435 1.96 24.54 42.41
N SER A 436 1.76 24.42 43.71
CA SER A 436 0.92 23.50 44.48
C SER A 436 -0.54 23.37 44.02
N LYS A 437 -1.12 22.20 44.35
CA LYS A 437 -2.55 21.85 44.29
C LYS A 437 -3.48 23.03 44.61
N PRO A 438 -4.64 23.10 43.95
CA PRO A 438 -5.85 23.59 44.58
C PRO A 438 -6.85 22.47 44.84
N GLU A 439 -7.56 22.67 45.94
CA GLU A 439 -8.59 21.85 46.56
C GLU A 439 -9.86 21.69 45.72
N ILE A 440 -10.62 20.66 46.07
CA ILE A 440 -12.00 20.42 45.63
C ILE A 440 -12.90 21.39 46.41
N PRO A 441 -13.84 22.11 45.76
CA PRO A 441 -15.05 22.57 46.43
C PRO A 441 -16.26 21.75 45.96
N ALA A 442 -17.00 21.25 46.93
CA ALA A 442 -18.32 20.67 46.76
C ALA A 442 -19.40 21.77 46.70
N ALA A 443 -20.45 21.45 45.93
CA ALA A 443 -21.83 21.98 46.00
C ALA A 443 -22.12 23.42 45.55
N ILE A 444 -22.76 23.56 44.39
CA ILE A 444 -24.01 24.34 44.22
C ILE A 444 -24.95 23.55 43.29
N THR A 445 -26.04 23.07 43.86
CA THR A 445 -27.27 22.66 43.17
C THR A 445 -28.10 23.89 42.81
N SER A 446 -28.53 24.02 41.55
CA SER A 446 -29.96 24.07 41.18
C SER A 446 -30.19 24.54 39.73
N LYS A 447 -30.95 23.71 39.01
CA LYS A 447 -32.04 24.07 38.07
C LYS A 447 -31.69 24.98 36.90
N THR A 448 -31.47 24.34 35.76
CA THR A 448 -32.17 24.69 34.51
C THR A 448 -32.51 23.38 33.80
N GLU A 449 -33.71 22.86 34.12
CA GLU A 449 -34.34 21.81 33.35
C GLU A 449 -34.78 22.36 31.98
N ASN A 450 -34.69 21.47 30.99
CA ASN A 450 -35.51 21.43 29.78
C ASN A 450 -35.25 22.48 28.70
N LYS A 451 -34.21 22.21 27.89
CA LYS A 451 -34.30 22.20 26.42
C LYS A 451 -32.98 21.70 25.80
N LYS A 452 -32.74 20.39 25.84
CA LYS A 452 -31.89 19.64 24.88
C LYS A 452 -31.82 18.12 25.19
N GLU A 453 -32.89 17.55 25.74
CA GLU A 453 -33.15 16.11 25.54
C GLU A 453 -33.70 15.93 24.13
N SER A 454 -32.80 15.61 23.19
CA SER A 454 -33.04 14.79 21.99
C SER A 454 -31.95 15.06 20.94
N LYS A 455 -30.70 14.62 21.21
CA LYS A 455 -29.73 14.26 20.14
C LYS A 455 -28.44 13.55 20.59
N GLN A 456 -28.36 13.02 21.81
CA GLN A 456 -27.26 12.16 22.26
C GLN A 456 -27.80 10.95 23.02
N LYS A 457 -28.37 10.00 22.28
CA LYS A 457 -28.60 8.63 22.75
C LYS A 457 -28.60 7.71 21.53
N GLN A 458 -27.41 7.32 21.09
CA GLN A 458 -27.17 6.15 20.24
C GLN A 458 -25.66 5.86 20.15
N ILE A 459 -25.02 5.55 21.27
CA ILE A 459 -23.79 4.73 21.34
C ILE A 459 -23.83 3.95 22.66
N ALA A 460 -24.89 3.16 22.88
CA ALA A 460 -25.18 2.51 24.18
C ALA A 460 -25.18 0.98 24.11
N GLU A 461 -24.44 0.37 23.18
CA GLU A 461 -24.46 -1.11 23.01
C GLU A 461 -23.11 -1.82 23.19
N LEU A 462 -21.96 -1.12 23.29
CA LEU A 462 -20.65 -1.79 23.31
C LEU A 462 -20.00 -1.96 24.69
N GLY A 463 -20.60 -1.43 25.77
CA GLY A 463 -20.07 -1.55 27.13
C GLY A 463 -18.72 -0.83 27.36
N GLU A 464 -18.18 -0.92 28.57
CA GLU A 464 -16.89 -0.32 28.96
C GLU A 464 -15.77 -1.36 28.96
N LEU A 465 -14.66 -1.09 28.24
CA LEU A 465 -13.45 -1.94 28.26
C LEU A 465 -13.05 -2.33 29.70
N PRO A 466 -12.75 -3.62 29.96
CA PRO A 466 -12.57 -4.09 31.32
C PRO A 466 -11.16 -3.82 31.85
N ASP A 467 -11.07 -3.34 33.09
CA ASP A 467 -9.79 -3.16 33.77
C ASP A 467 -9.09 -4.51 34.00
N ASN A 468 -7.89 -4.66 33.43
CA ASN A 468 -7.00 -5.83 33.62
C ASN A 468 -7.63 -7.19 33.21
N ALA A 469 -8.09 -7.29 31.96
CA ALA A 469 -8.54 -8.54 31.34
C ALA A 469 -7.59 -9.75 31.45
N GLY A 470 -6.30 -9.52 31.71
CA GLY A 470 -5.28 -10.56 31.87
C GLY A 470 -4.84 -11.24 30.55
N GLN A 471 -5.59 -11.10 29.46
CA GLN A 471 -5.23 -11.54 28.11
C GLN A 471 -4.54 -10.41 27.34
N SER A 472 -3.49 -10.73 26.57
CA SER A 472 -2.79 -9.75 25.74
C SER A 472 -3.44 -9.57 24.36
N LEU A 473 -4.06 -10.62 23.85
CA LEU A 473 -4.71 -10.66 22.55
C LEU A 473 -5.86 -11.67 22.64
N ALA A 474 -7.03 -11.33 22.11
CA ALA A 474 -8.12 -12.26 21.90
C ALA A 474 -8.74 -12.03 20.53
N VAL A 475 -9.07 -13.11 19.83
CA VAL A 475 -9.67 -13.05 18.49
C VAL A 475 -10.83 -14.04 18.43
N ALA A 476 -12.02 -13.56 18.09
CA ALA A 476 -13.16 -14.41 17.81
C ALA A 476 -13.50 -14.41 16.31
N PHE A 477 -13.80 -15.60 15.83
CA PHE A 477 -14.31 -15.86 14.49
C PHE A 477 -15.78 -16.25 14.62
N GLY A 478 -16.66 -15.43 14.08
CA GLY A 478 -18.10 -15.56 14.29
C GLY A 478 -18.84 -16.34 13.19
N PRO A 479 -20.11 -16.67 13.43
CA PRO A 479 -20.98 -17.38 12.50
C PRO A 479 -21.06 -16.76 11.09
N ALA A 480 -21.12 -15.43 10.98
CA ALA A 480 -21.24 -14.75 9.69
C ALA A 480 -20.01 -14.97 8.80
N LEU A 481 -18.81 -15.03 9.40
CA LEU A 481 -17.59 -15.38 8.68
C LEU A 481 -17.66 -16.80 8.14
N PHE A 482 -18.11 -17.76 8.94
CA PHE A 482 -18.23 -19.15 8.50
C PHE A 482 -19.30 -19.33 7.40
N LYS A 483 -20.43 -18.62 7.50
CA LYS A 483 -21.43 -18.55 6.41
C LYS A 483 -20.83 -17.97 5.13
N TYR A 484 -20.07 -16.87 5.23
CA TYR A 484 -19.39 -16.25 4.09
C TYR A 484 -18.34 -17.17 3.46
N LEU A 485 -17.68 -18.00 4.28
CA LEU A 485 -16.70 -18.98 3.84
C LEU A 485 -17.30 -20.26 3.27
N ALA A 486 -18.58 -20.55 3.52
CA ALA A 486 -19.26 -21.79 3.10
C ALA A 486 -19.17 -22.09 1.60
N PRO A 487 -19.28 -21.11 0.66
CA PRO A 487 -19.12 -21.36 -0.77
C PRO A 487 -17.71 -21.86 -1.15
N ALA A 488 -16.68 -21.47 -0.38
CA ALA A 488 -15.29 -21.88 -0.60
C ALA A 488 -14.91 -23.14 0.19
N PHE A 489 -15.50 -23.32 1.37
CA PHE A 489 -15.19 -24.39 2.32
C PHE A 489 -16.50 -25.01 2.82
N LYS A 490 -16.93 -26.12 2.20
CA LYS A 490 -18.21 -26.76 2.52
C LYS A 490 -18.40 -27.11 4.00
N CYS A 491 -17.31 -27.39 4.74
CA CYS A 491 -17.38 -27.61 6.18
C CYS A 491 -17.66 -26.33 7.00
N ALA A 492 -17.41 -25.14 6.46
CA ALA A 492 -17.65 -23.87 7.15
C ALA A 492 -19.15 -23.72 7.46
N GLU A 493 -20.02 -24.36 6.66
CA GLU A 493 -21.44 -24.49 6.97
C GLU A 493 -21.69 -25.18 8.32
N ASN A 494 -20.87 -26.16 8.73
CA ASN A 494 -20.97 -26.80 10.06
C ASN A 494 -20.55 -25.88 11.22
N PHE A 495 -19.93 -24.73 10.93
CA PHE A 495 -19.58 -23.70 11.92
C PHE A 495 -20.45 -22.45 11.79
N SER A 496 -21.42 -22.46 10.88
CA SER A 496 -22.34 -21.34 10.64
C SER A 496 -23.24 -21.02 11.84
N ASP A 497 -23.26 -21.88 12.86
CA ASP A 497 -23.94 -21.69 14.14
C ASP A 497 -22.96 -21.56 15.33
N LYS A 498 -21.66 -21.37 15.06
CA LYS A 498 -20.59 -21.40 16.07
C LYS A 498 -19.73 -20.15 16.04
N SER A 499 -19.23 -19.80 17.22
CA SER A 499 -18.19 -18.79 17.42
C SER A 499 -16.95 -19.47 17.98
N ILE A 500 -15.80 -19.23 17.37
CA ILE A 500 -14.50 -19.76 17.82
C ILE A 500 -13.64 -18.61 18.31
N THR A 501 -13.37 -18.56 19.60
CA THR A 501 -12.57 -17.49 20.23
C THR A 501 -11.26 -18.05 20.75
N VAL A 502 -10.16 -17.38 20.42
CA VAL A 502 -8.81 -17.71 20.88
C VAL A 502 -8.33 -16.60 21.80
N PHE A 503 -8.14 -16.92 23.08
CA PHE A 503 -7.57 -16.03 24.08
C PHE A 503 -6.08 -16.33 24.25
N ILE A 504 -5.23 -15.32 24.08
CA ILE A 504 -3.78 -15.45 24.18
C ILE A 504 -3.26 -14.56 25.29
N SER A 505 -2.76 -15.20 26.34
CA SER A 505 -2.21 -14.49 27.50
C SER A 505 -0.74 -14.12 27.36
N LYS A 506 0.03 -14.85 26.52
CA LYS A 506 1.47 -14.60 26.23
C LYS A 506 1.79 -14.92 24.76
N LEU A 507 2.16 -13.91 23.97
CA LEU A 507 2.50 -14.11 22.55
C LEU A 507 3.73 -15.02 22.31
N HIS A 508 4.74 -14.98 23.17
CA HIS A 508 5.95 -15.81 23.03
C HIS A 508 5.79 -17.25 23.53
N LYS A 509 4.65 -17.61 24.14
CA LYS A 509 4.35 -18.96 24.66
C LYS A 509 2.93 -19.43 24.27
N THR A 510 2.43 -18.95 23.12
CA THR A 510 1.07 -19.22 22.61
C THR A 510 0.63 -20.67 22.78
N ARG A 511 1.48 -21.62 22.38
CA ARG A 511 1.19 -23.06 22.46
C ARG A 511 0.76 -23.54 23.86
N ASN A 512 1.31 -22.94 24.93
CA ASN A 512 1.08 -23.37 26.31
C ASN A 512 0.08 -22.48 27.07
N THR A 513 -0.29 -21.33 26.51
CA THR A 513 -1.05 -20.30 27.24
C THR A 513 -2.28 -19.80 26.51
N ALA A 514 -2.55 -20.34 25.31
CA ALA A 514 -3.76 -20.08 24.57
C ALA A 514 -4.92 -20.87 25.16
N ILE A 515 -6.08 -20.22 25.24
CA ILE A 515 -7.36 -20.84 25.59
C ILE A 515 -8.25 -20.73 24.36
N ILE A 516 -8.77 -21.85 23.89
CA ILE A 516 -9.73 -21.89 22.79
C ILE A 516 -11.11 -22.06 23.40
N ARG A 517 -12.01 -21.11 23.13
CA ARG A 517 -13.44 -21.21 23.43
C ARG A 517 -14.17 -21.52 22.14
N ILE A 518 -15.03 -22.52 22.19
CA ILE A 518 -16.00 -22.80 21.14
C ILE A 518 -17.38 -22.57 21.75
N GLU A 519 -18.19 -21.73 21.14
CA GLU A 519 -19.56 -21.45 21.55
C GLU A 519 -20.52 -21.79 20.41
N SER A 520 -21.68 -22.33 20.72
CA SER A 520 -22.74 -22.64 19.75
C SER A 520 -24.08 -22.16 20.28
N ALA A 521 -24.95 -21.70 19.39
CA ALA A 521 -26.33 -21.40 19.76
C ALA A 521 -27.11 -22.67 20.13
N LYS A 522 -26.77 -23.81 19.52
CA LYS A 522 -27.60 -25.03 19.53
C LYS A 522 -27.09 -26.12 20.47
N VAL A 523 -25.81 -26.08 20.84
CA VAL A 523 -25.15 -27.19 21.54
C VAL A 523 -24.69 -26.75 22.94
N PRO A 524 -25.18 -27.39 24.02
CA PRO A 524 -24.69 -27.11 25.37
C PRO A 524 -23.21 -27.45 25.54
N GLY A 525 -22.49 -26.67 26.35
CA GLY A 525 -21.06 -26.87 26.60
C GLY A 525 -20.73 -28.23 27.23
N MET A 526 -21.63 -28.75 28.08
CA MET A 526 -21.49 -30.09 28.67
C MET A 526 -21.55 -31.20 27.61
N THR A 527 -22.39 -31.05 26.59
CA THR A 527 -22.46 -31.98 25.46
C THR A 527 -21.15 -31.95 24.67
N MET A 528 -20.61 -30.75 24.40
CA MET A 528 -19.30 -30.61 23.77
C MET A 528 -18.18 -31.24 24.61
N LEU A 529 -18.20 -31.08 25.93
CA LEU A 529 -17.18 -31.61 26.84
C LEU A 529 -17.16 -33.14 26.83
N LYS A 530 -18.34 -33.78 26.88
CA LYS A 530 -18.46 -35.24 26.77
C LYS A 530 -17.90 -35.74 25.44
N ARG A 531 -18.13 -35.02 24.34
CA ARG A 531 -17.59 -35.37 23.01
C ARG A 531 -16.07 -35.25 22.95
N VAL A 532 -15.49 -34.18 23.50
CA VAL A 532 -14.03 -34.05 23.64
C VAL A 532 -13.47 -35.15 24.54
N GLU A 533 -14.14 -35.50 25.63
CA GLU A 533 -13.74 -36.61 26.50
C GLU A 533 -13.68 -37.93 25.75
N ASN A 534 -14.73 -38.26 24.99
CA ASN A 534 -14.77 -39.47 24.17
C ASN A 534 -13.61 -39.51 23.18
N TYR A 535 -13.37 -38.40 22.45
CA TYR A 535 -12.24 -38.26 21.54
C TYR A 535 -10.89 -38.49 22.25
N MET A 536 -10.69 -37.85 23.41
CA MET A 536 -9.44 -37.93 24.16
C MET A 536 -9.17 -39.35 24.67
N LYS A 537 -10.21 -40.07 25.10
CA LYS A 537 -10.09 -41.50 25.47
C LYS A 537 -9.68 -42.37 24.28
N THR A 538 -10.23 -42.13 23.08
CA THR A 538 -9.89 -42.91 21.89
C THR A 538 -8.44 -42.72 21.44
N VAL A 539 -7.86 -41.52 21.63
CA VAL A 539 -6.42 -41.28 21.37
C VAL A 539 -5.50 -41.72 22.53
N GLY A 540 -6.02 -42.54 23.46
CA GLY A 540 -5.26 -43.11 24.57
C GLY A 540 -4.95 -42.13 25.70
N ALA A 541 -5.68 -41.01 25.81
CA ALA A 541 -5.53 -40.11 26.93
C ALA A 541 -6.32 -40.61 28.15
N ILE A 542 -5.70 -40.54 29.32
CA ILE A 542 -6.32 -40.85 30.59
C ILE A 542 -7.08 -39.61 31.07
N CYS A 543 -8.38 -39.74 31.29
CA CYS A 543 -9.21 -38.71 31.87
C CYS A 543 -9.19 -38.79 33.40
N LYS A 544 -8.81 -37.70 34.07
CA LYS A 544 -8.67 -37.62 35.54
C LYS A 544 -9.69 -36.64 36.10
N GLU A 545 -10.98 -36.98 36.06
CA GLU A 545 -12.07 -36.25 36.72
C GLU A 545 -13.38 -37.05 36.60
N ASP A 546 -14.36 -36.76 37.46
CA ASP A 546 -15.67 -37.44 37.51
C ASP A 546 -16.52 -37.12 36.26
N VAL A 547 -17.30 -38.09 35.78
CA VAL A 547 -18.14 -38.02 34.57
C VAL A 547 -19.17 -36.88 34.64
N ASN A 548 -19.55 -36.46 35.85
CA ASN A 548 -20.51 -35.36 36.07
C ASN A 548 -19.86 -34.00 36.30
N SER A 549 -18.53 -33.90 36.34
CA SER A 549 -17.85 -32.60 36.47
C SER A 549 -18.04 -31.75 35.21
N ASP A 550 -18.04 -30.43 35.36
CA ASP A 550 -17.92 -29.47 34.26
C ASP A 550 -16.48 -29.33 33.75
N LYS A 551 -15.53 -30.05 34.34
CA LYS A 551 -14.09 -30.01 34.04
C LYS A 551 -13.59 -31.39 33.63
N ARG A 552 -12.59 -31.41 32.76
CA ARG A 552 -11.81 -32.59 32.38
C ARG A 552 -10.32 -32.28 32.33
N GLU A 553 -9.50 -33.06 33.03
CA GLU A 553 -8.07 -33.19 32.79
C GLU A 553 -7.79 -34.44 31.95
N PHE A 554 -7.25 -34.24 30.74
CA PHE A 554 -6.78 -35.30 29.87
C PHE A 554 -5.26 -35.38 29.89
N GLN A 555 -4.73 -36.58 30.17
CA GLN A 555 -3.30 -36.84 30.16
C GLN A 555 -2.94 -37.83 29.04
N SER A 556 -2.10 -37.41 28.09
CA SER A 556 -1.50 -38.27 27.06
C SER A 556 0.03 -38.10 27.09
N GLY A 557 0.73 -39.13 27.59
CA GLY A 557 2.16 -39.08 27.88
C GLY A 557 2.52 -37.94 28.86
N LYS A 558 3.43 -37.04 28.45
CA LYS A 558 3.84 -35.84 29.21
C LYS A 558 2.92 -34.63 28.98
N THR A 559 1.93 -34.73 28.08
CA THR A 559 1.03 -33.63 27.75
C THR A 559 -0.24 -33.69 28.59
N LYS A 560 -0.62 -32.55 29.16
CA LYS A 560 -1.91 -32.33 29.81
C LYS A 560 -2.77 -31.37 28.99
N ILE A 561 -4.05 -31.67 28.87
CA ILE A 561 -5.07 -30.81 28.26
C ILE A 561 -6.20 -30.67 29.27
N TYR A 562 -6.66 -29.44 29.47
CA TYR A 562 -7.77 -29.08 30.35
C TYR A 562 -8.93 -28.64 29.48
N ALA A 563 -10.10 -29.22 29.70
CA ALA A 563 -11.34 -28.78 29.08
C ALA A 563 -12.38 -28.43 30.15
N VAL A 564 -13.12 -27.34 29.95
CA VAL A 564 -14.14 -26.88 30.90
C VAL A 564 -15.39 -26.46 30.13
N ALA A 565 -16.54 -27.01 30.49
CA ALA A 565 -17.83 -26.59 29.99
C ALA A 565 -18.35 -25.39 30.79
N HIS A 566 -18.90 -24.39 30.11
CA HIS A 566 -19.58 -23.28 30.75
C HIS A 566 -20.66 -22.73 29.82
N LYS A 567 -21.93 -22.76 30.26
CA LYS A 567 -23.10 -22.41 29.44
C LYS A 567 -23.13 -23.20 28.12
N ASN A 568 -23.26 -22.52 26.97
CA ASN A 568 -23.24 -23.12 25.63
C ASN A 568 -21.83 -23.10 25.02
N SER A 569 -20.79 -23.12 25.86
CA SER A 569 -19.41 -23.04 25.41
C SER A 569 -18.51 -24.08 26.08
N ILE A 570 -17.45 -24.46 25.39
CA ILE A 570 -16.36 -25.27 25.90
C ILE A 570 -15.04 -24.51 25.77
N TYR A 571 -14.25 -24.54 26.84
CA TYR A 571 -12.92 -23.97 26.91
C TYR A 571 -11.88 -25.09 26.90
N ILE A 572 -10.84 -24.96 26.08
CA ILE A 572 -9.76 -25.95 25.94
C ILE A 572 -8.40 -25.26 26.05
N SER A 573 -7.49 -25.82 26.87
CA SER A 573 -6.16 -25.23 27.13
C SER A 573 -5.14 -26.31 27.55
N ARG A 574 -3.85 -25.97 27.53
CA ARG A 574 -2.77 -26.79 28.12
C ARG A 574 -2.49 -26.46 29.60
N ALA A 575 -3.11 -25.40 30.12
CA ALA A 575 -3.03 -25.00 31.51
C ALA A 575 -4.42 -25.08 32.17
N PRO A 576 -4.51 -25.32 33.50
CA PRO A 576 -5.77 -25.32 34.21
C PRO A 576 -6.58 -24.04 33.93
N ILE A 577 -7.84 -24.23 33.54
CA ILE A 577 -8.74 -23.13 33.19
C ILE A 577 -9.70 -22.91 34.35
N ASP A 578 -9.88 -21.65 34.70
CA ASP A 578 -10.97 -21.22 35.56
C ASP A 578 -11.82 -20.23 34.76
N PRO A 579 -12.97 -20.67 34.22
CA PRO A 579 -13.88 -19.79 33.47
C PRO A 579 -14.29 -18.55 34.27
N ALA A 580 -14.38 -18.66 35.59
CA ALA A 580 -14.68 -17.52 36.46
C ALA A 580 -13.48 -16.57 36.62
N LYS A 581 -12.23 -16.99 36.34
CA LYS A 581 -11.06 -16.08 36.26
C LYS A 581 -10.85 -15.47 34.88
N LEU A 582 -11.51 -15.99 33.84
CA LEU A 582 -11.71 -15.25 32.58
C LEU A 582 -12.67 -14.05 32.79
N ALA A 583 -13.27 -13.89 33.98
CA ALA A 583 -14.17 -12.81 34.36
C ALA A 583 -13.53 -11.40 34.48
N GLY A 584 -12.36 -11.17 33.89
CA GLY A 584 -11.89 -9.82 33.58
C GLY A 584 -12.70 -9.16 32.45
N GLY A 585 -14.03 -9.34 32.45
CA GLY A 585 -14.98 -8.74 31.52
C GLY A 585 -14.96 -9.22 30.06
N LEU A 586 -13.88 -9.83 29.56
CA LEU A 586 -13.74 -10.18 28.13
C LEU A 586 -14.84 -11.11 27.59
N ASP A 587 -15.35 -12.02 28.41
CA ASP A 587 -16.46 -12.91 28.02
C ASP A 587 -17.73 -12.14 27.62
N LYS A 588 -17.92 -10.93 28.15
CA LYS A 588 -19.05 -10.04 27.81
C LYS A 588 -18.88 -9.33 26.46
N PHE A 589 -17.65 -9.24 25.94
CA PHE A 589 -17.36 -8.61 24.65
C PHE A 589 -17.49 -9.62 23.51
N PHE A 590 -16.99 -10.84 23.73
CA PHE A 590 -17.11 -11.96 22.81
C PHE A 590 -18.43 -12.70 23.01
N THR A 591 -19.54 -12.03 22.71
CA THR A 591 -20.88 -12.62 22.72
C THR A 591 -21.20 -13.28 21.39
N TYR A 592 -21.84 -14.44 21.46
CA TYR A 592 -22.41 -15.08 20.29
C TYR A 592 -23.44 -14.14 19.62
N SER A 593 -23.28 -13.94 18.31
CA SER A 593 -24.26 -13.30 17.44
C SER A 593 -24.13 -13.88 16.04
N ASP A 594 -25.25 -14.16 15.39
CA ASP A 594 -25.27 -14.68 14.02
C ASP A 594 -24.70 -13.68 12.99
N GLU A 595 -24.68 -12.39 13.34
CA GLU A 595 -24.12 -11.31 12.53
C GLU A 595 -22.63 -11.09 12.80
N ASN A 596 -22.05 -11.74 13.82
CA ASN A 596 -20.65 -11.55 14.17
C ASN A 596 -19.74 -12.14 13.09
N PHE A 597 -18.86 -11.32 12.53
CA PHE A 597 -17.90 -11.74 11.51
C PHE A 597 -16.54 -12.03 12.15
N ILE A 598 -15.89 -11.00 12.69
CA ILE A 598 -14.61 -11.09 13.40
C ILE A 598 -14.68 -10.13 14.60
N ASP A 599 -14.11 -10.54 15.73
CA ASP A 599 -13.96 -9.67 16.90
C ASP A 599 -12.52 -9.77 17.43
N VAL A 600 -11.88 -8.63 17.72
CA VAL A 600 -10.45 -8.56 18.08
C VAL A 600 -10.26 -7.65 19.29
N TYR A 601 -9.62 -8.18 20.33
CA TYR A 601 -9.18 -7.41 21.49
C TYR A 601 -7.66 -7.46 21.63
N TYR A 602 -7.05 -6.33 21.96
CA TYR A 602 -5.62 -6.19 22.19
C TYR A 602 -5.32 -5.28 23.39
N SER A 603 -4.38 -5.70 24.24
CA SER A 603 -3.88 -4.90 25.37
C SER A 603 -2.35 -4.88 25.41
N TRP A 604 -1.77 -3.73 25.05
CA TRP A 604 -0.33 -3.51 25.11
C TRP A 604 0.24 -3.54 26.54
N PRO A 605 -0.39 -2.89 27.54
CA PRO A 605 0.08 -2.95 28.93
C PRO A 605 0.14 -4.38 29.47
N THR A 606 -0.82 -5.23 29.09
CA THR A 606 -0.84 -6.64 29.50
C THR A 606 0.25 -7.44 28.79
N LEU A 607 0.46 -7.19 27.49
CA LEU A 607 1.50 -7.86 26.73
C LEU A 607 2.90 -7.51 27.26
N ILE A 608 3.18 -6.23 27.46
CA ILE A 608 4.50 -5.74 27.81
C ILE A 608 4.94 -6.18 29.21
N ARG A 609 4.01 -6.25 30.18
CA ARG A 609 4.27 -6.82 31.52
C ARG A 609 4.70 -8.28 31.48
N LYS A 610 4.36 -9.01 30.41
CA LYS A 610 4.61 -10.45 30.25
C LYS A 610 5.77 -10.78 29.32
N LEU A 611 6.38 -9.78 28.68
CA LEU A 611 7.58 -9.94 27.86
C LEU A 611 8.85 -9.83 28.73
N PRO A 612 9.94 -10.54 28.40
CA PRO A 612 11.22 -10.37 29.09
C PRO A 612 11.71 -8.92 28.97
N ARG A 613 12.21 -8.32 30.06
CA ARG A 613 12.67 -6.91 30.06
C ARG A 613 13.70 -6.60 28.97
N TRP A 614 14.55 -7.55 28.57
CA TRP A 614 15.53 -7.36 27.51
C TRP A 614 14.90 -7.21 26.12
N THR A 615 13.70 -7.76 25.89
CA THR A 615 12.99 -7.62 24.61
C THR A 615 12.39 -6.23 24.40
N MET A 616 12.26 -5.43 25.46
CA MET A 616 11.65 -4.09 25.43
C MET A 616 12.34 -3.10 24.48
N LEU A 617 13.63 -3.31 24.21
CA LEU A 617 14.40 -2.48 23.28
C LEU A 617 13.98 -2.68 21.82
N PHE A 618 13.34 -3.80 21.51
CA PHE A 618 12.97 -4.20 20.14
C PHE A 618 11.48 -4.06 19.84
N PHE A 619 10.65 -3.80 20.86
CA PHE A 619 9.20 -3.79 20.72
C PHE A 619 8.60 -2.47 21.21
N THR A 620 8.11 -1.67 20.28
CA THR A 620 7.26 -0.50 20.54
C THR A 620 5.78 -0.86 20.38
N ASN A 621 4.88 -0.13 21.03
CA ASN A 621 3.45 -0.32 20.85
C ASN A 621 3.08 -0.08 19.36
N PRO A 622 2.66 -1.11 18.61
CA PRO A 622 2.41 -1.00 17.18
C PRO A 622 1.20 -0.11 16.87
N ILE A 623 0.33 0.11 17.85
CA ILE A 623 -0.91 0.87 17.70
C ILE A 623 -0.93 2.13 18.59
N ALA A 624 0.25 2.64 18.97
CA ALA A 624 0.34 3.92 19.68
C ALA A 624 -0.43 5.03 18.92
N PRO A 625 -1.17 5.91 19.61
CA PRO A 625 -1.19 6.12 21.07
C PRO A 625 -2.11 5.16 21.85
N PHE A 626 -2.82 4.25 21.19
CA PHE A 626 -3.79 3.37 21.86
C PHE A 626 -3.08 2.27 22.65
N THR A 627 -3.41 2.16 23.93
CA THR A 627 -2.87 1.14 24.83
C THR A 627 -3.72 -0.13 24.80
N GLU A 628 -5.02 0.03 24.59
CA GLU A 628 -5.98 -1.07 24.45
C GLU A 628 -6.95 -0.77 23.32
N VAL A 629 -7.28 -1.78 22.52
CA VAL A 629 -8.19 -1.67 21.39
C VAL A 629 -9.09 -2.90 21.34
N HIS A 630 -10.38 -2.67 21.18
CA HIS A 630 -11.39 -3.69 20.87
C HIS A 630 -12.08 -3.29 19.56
N SER A 631 -12.04 -4.19 18.58
CA SER A 631 -12.59 -3.99 17.24
C SER A 631 -13.54 -5.13 16.90
N LYS A 632 -14.83 -4.82 16.75
CA LYS A 632 -15.88 -5.77 16.41
C LYS A 632 -16.41 -5.51 15.01
N TYR A 633 -16.44 -6.56 14.19
CA TYR A 633 -16.92 -6.53 12.82
C TYR A 633 -18.19 -7.36 12.69
N THR A 634 -19.27 -6.75 12.21
CA THR A 634 -20.55 -7.43 11.97
C THR A 634 -20.95 -7.32 10.50
N LEU A 635 -21.69 -8.33 10.01
CA LEU A 635 -22.27 -8.34 8.68
C LEU A 635 -23.79 -8.41 8.81
N LYS A 636 -24.47 -7.31 8.48
CA LYS A 636 -25.93 -7.17 8.59
C LYS A 636 -26.51 -6.67 7.28
N GLU A 637 -27.47 -7.41 6.71
CA GLU A 637 -28.18 -7.04 5.48
C GLU A 637 -27.25 -6.65 4.30
N GLY A 638 -26.10 -7.32 4.18
CA GLY A 638 -25.08 -7.06 3.14
C GLY A 638 -24.14 -5.88 3.40
N ASN A 639 -24.35 -5.16 4.51
CA ASN A 639 -23.45 -4.10 4.98
C ASN A 639 -22.52 -4.62 6.06
N PHE A 640 -21.27 -4.17 6.00
CA PHE A 640 -20.25 -4.53 6.96
C PHE A 640 -20.05 -3.35 7.90
N ASN A 641 -20.23 -3.59 9.20
CA ASN A 641 -20.10 -2.56 10.21
C ASN A 641 -18.92 -2.87 11.12
N GLU A 642 -18.12 -1.85 11.40
CA GLU A 642 -16.97 -1.93 12.29
C GLU A 642 -17.17 -0.98 13.47
N TYR A 643 -17.00 -1.53 14.65
CA TYR A 643 -17.08 -0.83 15.91
C TYR A 643 -15.75 -0.93 16.63
N ILE A 644 -15.14 0.20 16.97
CA ILE A 644 -13.85 0.27 17.64
C ILE A 644 -13.98 1.05 18.93
N ILE A 645 -13.50 0.47 20.03
CA ILE A 645 -13.25 1.16 21.28
C ILE A 645 -11.74 1.13 21.52
N ALA A 646 -11.14 2.30 21.72
CA ALA A 646 -9.71 2.42 21.97
C ALA A 646 -9.42 3.33 23.16
N THR A 647 -8.50 2.90 24.04
CA THR A 647 -8.08 3.65 25.23
C THR A 647 -6.64 4.13 25.06
N THR A 648 -6.37 5.40 25.31
CA THR A 648 -4.99 5.94 25.21
C THR A 648 -4.26 6.00 26.56
N GLY A 649 -4.98 5.76 27.66
CA GLY A 649 -4.45 5.74 29.03
C GLY A 649 -4.23 7.13 29.64
N LYS A 650 -4.65 8.19 28.95
CA LYS A 650 -4.69 9.60 29.41
C LYS A 650 -5.83 10.33 28.70
N ILE A 651 -6.33 11.42 29.27
CA ILE A 651 -7.29 12.29 28.56
C ILE A 651 -6.60 12.82 27.30
N GLU A 652 -7.16 12.51 26.13
CA GLU A 652 -6.62 12.98 24.86
C GLU A 652 -6.96 14.46 24.66
N PRO A 653 -5.97 15.33 24.36
CA PRO A 653 -6.27 16.70 23.98
C PRO A 653 -6.99 16.73 22.62
N ASP A 654 -7.90 17.70 22.44
CA ASP A 654 -8.68 17.91 21.20
C ASP A 654 -7.85 17.83 19.91
N ASN A 655 -6.58 18.27 19.95
CA ASN A 655 -5.68 18.22 18.81
C ASN A 655 -5.31 16.79 18.38
N ASN A 656 -5.17 15.85 19.31
CA ASN A 656 -4.90 14.45 18.99
C ASN A 656 -6.13 13.76 18.42
N ILE A 657 -7.32 14.10 18.92
CA ILE A 657 -8.60 13.64 18.37
C ILE A 657 -8.79 14.19 16.95
N LYS A 658 -8.50 15.48 16.72
CA LYS A 658 -8.51 16.07 15.38
C LYS A 658 -7.51 15.41 14.43
N LYS A 659 -6.32 15.03 14.92
CA LYS A 659 -5.35 14.26 14.13
C LYS A 659 -5.90 12.89 13.77
N TYR A 660 -6.47 12.16 14.73
CA TYR A 660 -7.09 10.85 14.49
C TYR A 660 -8.26 10.94 13.50
N ALA A 661 -9.13 11.95 13.64
CA ALA A 661 -10.22 12.21 12.69
C ALA A 661 -9.71 12.53 11.28
N ARG A 662 -8.58 13.23 11.13
CA ARG A 662 -7.93 13.47 9.82
C ARG A 662 -7.42 12.18 9.20
N GLU A 663 -6.78 11.30 9.98
CA GLU A 663 -6.34 9.98 9.50
C GLU A 663 -7.54 9.13 9.04
N LEU A 664 -8.64 9.14 9.80
CA LEU A 664 -9.88 8.45 9.42
C LEU A 664 -10.54 9.08 8.19
N PHE A 665 -10.42 10.39 7.99
CA PHE A 665 -10.88 11.04 6.76
C PHE A 665 -10.03 10.63 5.54
N ILE A 666 -8.71 10.55 5.70
CA ILE A 666 -7.81 10.01 4.67
C ILE A 666 -8.16 8.55 4.37
N TYR A 667 -8.45 7.75 5.40
CA TYR A 667 -8.93 6.39 5.26
C TYR A 667 -10.23 6.34 4.45
N LYS A 668 -11.22 7.19 4.76
CA LYS A 668 -12.47 7.32 3.99
C LYS A 668 -12.27 7.70 2.52
N LEU A 669 -11.33 8.61 2.24
CA LEU A 669 -10.99 8.95 0.85
C LEU A 669 -10.34 7.77 0.13
N THR A 670 -9.51 7.01 0.85
CA THR A 670 -8.80 5.84 0.33
C THR A 670 -9.75 4.68 0.08
N SER A 671 -10.68 4.39 1.00
CA SER A 671 -11.73 3.38 0.82
C SER A 671 -12.63 3.73 -0.37
N LYS A 672 -13.01 5.02 -0.52
CA LYS A 672 -13.78 5.49 -1.68
C LYS A 672 -13.05 5.26 -3.00
N LYS A 673 -11.74 5.55 -3.07
CA LYS A 673 -10.92 5.23 -4.25
C LYS A 673 -10.85 3.72 -4.53
N MET A 674 -10.97 2.89 -3.50
CA MET A 674 -11.06 1.43 -3.65
C MET A 674 -12.46 0.94 -4.01
N GLY A 675 -13.46 1.81 -4.17
CA GLY A 675 -14.84 1.43 -4.47
C GLY A 675 -15.69 1.07 -3.24
N LEU A 676 -15.21 1.35 -2.03
CA LEU A 676 -15.97 1.21 -0.78
C LEU A 676 -16.47 2.58 -0.32
N GLU A 677 -17.78 2.75 -0.25
CA GLU A 677 -18.34 3.92 0.41
C GLU A 677 -18.40 3.68 1.92
N THR A 678 -17.79 4.59 2.69
CA THR A 678 -17.72 4.45 4.15
C THR A 678 -18.29 5.67 4.88
N THR A 679 -19.15 5.43 5.85
CA THR A 679 -19.58 6.43 6.83
C THR A 679 -18.79 6.21 8.11
N ILE A 680 -18.18 7.27 8.65
CA ILE A 680 -17.40 7.21 9.89
C ILE A 680 -18.04 8.15 10.90
N LYS A 681 -18.36 7.64 12.09
CA LYS A 681 -18.79 8.42 13.24
C LYS A 681 -17.77 8.25 14.37
N LEU A 682 -17.48 9.35 15.05
CA LEU A 682 -16.51 9.41 16.12
C LEU A 682 -17.15 10.08 17.34
N SER A 683 -16.92 9.49 18.51
CA SER A 683 -17.20 10.13 19.79
C SER A 683 -16.06 9.84 20.77
N THR A 684 -15.95 10.69 21.78
CA THR A 684 -14.89 10.61 22.78
C THR A 684 -15.46 10.81 24.17
N GLU A 685 -14.99 10.00 25.11
CA GLU A 685 -15.37 10.08 26.51
C GLU A 685 -14.12 9.80 27.36
N GLN A 686 -13.69 10.78 28.16
CA GLN A 686 -12.49 10.69 29.01
C GLN A 686 -11.21 10.33 28.22
N ASP A 687 -10.63 9.14 28.46
CA ASP A 687 -9.44 8.59 27.78
C ASP A 687 -9.77 7.54 26.70
N LYS A 688 -11.06 7.43 26.34
CA LYS A 688 -11.59 6.47 25.36
C LYS A 688 -12.10 7.17 24.10
N ILE A 689 -11.87 6.52 22.97
CA ILE A 689 -12.35 6.92 21.64
C ILE A 689 -13.22 5.80 21.09
N TYR A 690 -14.44 6.17 20.69
CA TYR A 690 -15.38 5.27 20.02
C TYR A 690 -15.43 5.63 18.54
N THR A 691 -15.23 4.62 17.69
CA THR A 691 -15.32 4.76 16.23
C THR A 691 -16.35 3.77 15.70
N GLU A 692 -17.33 4.26 14.95
CA GLU A 692 -18.27 3.45 14.18
C GLU A 692 -17.98 3.70 12.68
N ILE A 693 -17.76 2.63 11.93
CA ILE A 693 -17.53 2.68 10.48
C ILE A 693 -18.53 1.75 9.79
N ASP A 694 -19.41 2.35 8.99
CA ASP A 694 -20.35 1.62 8.15
C ASP A 694 -19.75 1.52 6.73
N TYR A 695 -19.54 0.30 6.25
CA TYR A 695 -19.07 0.02 4.90
C TYR A 695 -20.24 -0.41 4.01
N HIS A 696 -20.66 0.48 3.10
CA HIS A 696 -21.74 0.22 2.15
C HIS A 696 -21.26 -0.67 1.01
N ASN A 697 -22.09 -1.64 0.60
CA ASN A 697 -21.78 -2.60 -0.48
C ASN A 697 -20.50 -3.42 -0.24
N ALA A 698 -20.07 -3.55 1.02
CA ALA A 698 -18.82 -4.19 1.39
C ALA A 698 -18.74 -5.66 0.98
N GLU A 699 -19.87 -6.37 1.01
CA GLU A 699 -19.96 -7.77 0.58
C GLU A 699 -19.57 -7.96 -0.89
N LYS A 700 -20.09 -7.10 -1.78
CA LYS A 700 -19.74 -7.12 -3.21
C LYS A 700 -18.26 -6.79 -3.40
N TRP A 701 -17.77 -5.75 -2.73
CA TRP A 701 -16.36 -5.37 -2.81
C TRP A 701 -15.42 -6.47 -2.27
N LEU A 702 -15.75 -7.10 -1.15
CA LEU A 702 -14.99 -8.21 -0.56
C LEU A 702 -14.92 -9.37 -1.56
N THR A 703 -16.04 -9.68 -2.20
CA THR A 703 -16.14 -10.75 -3.20
C THR A 703 -15.31 -10.43 -4.45
N ASP A 704 -15.45 -9.23 -5.02
CA ASP A 704 -14.69 -8.76 -6.20
C ASP A 704 -13.19 -8.67 -5.92
N ARG A 705 -12.81 -8.27 -4.70
CA ARG A 705 -11.41 -8.12 -4.29
C ARG A 705 -10.75 -9.46 -3.98
N LEU A 706 -11.46 -10.39 -3.35
CA LEU A 706 -10.97 -11.76 -3.18
C LEU A 706 -10.76 -12.43 -4.54
N ALA A 707 -11.69 -12.24 -5.49
CA ALA A 707 -11.56 -12.74 -6.86
C ALA A 707 -10.41 -12.08 -7.63
N SER A 708 -10.27 -10.74 -7.59
CA SER A 708 -9.26 -10.01 -8.37
C SER A 708 -7.84 -10.04 -7.80
N LYS A 709 -7.65 -10.01 -6.46
CA LYS A 709 -6.32 -10.17 -5.84
C LYS A 709 -5.79 -11.58 -5.98
N TYR A 710 -6.65 -12.59 -5.88
CA TYR A 710 -6.27 -13.96 -6.19
C TYR A 710 -5.84 -14.09 -7.66
N ASN A 711 -6.47 -13.36 -8.58
CA ASN A 711 -6.11 -13.36 -10.00
C ASN A 711 -4.83 -12.56 -10.35
N SER A 712 -4.40 -11.61 -9.51
CA SER A 712 -3.21 -10.75 -9.77
C SER A 712 -1.92 -11.15 -9.04
N LEU A 713 -1.96 -12.12 -8.11
CA LEU A 713 -0.76 -12.67 -7.48
C LEU A 713 0.14 -13.41 -8.49
N ASN A 714 1.45 -13.52 -8.24
CA ASN A 714 2.33 -14.36 -9.07
C ASN A 714 1.91 -15.84 -8.97
N ILE A 715 1.89 -16.57 -10.09
CA ILE A 715 1.53 -18.00 -10.19
C ILE A 715 2.23 -18.87 -9.14
N PHE A 716 3.50 -18.61 -8.85
CA PHE A 716 4.26 -19.37 -7.83
C PHE A 716 3.69 -19.17 -6.43
N PHE A 717 3.40 -17.92 -6.06
CA PHE A 717 2.83 -17.55 -4.77
C PHE A 717 1.38 -18.01 -4.64
N LYS A 718 0.61 -17.97 -5.74
CA LYS A 718 -0.74 -18.55 -5.80
C LYS A 718 -0.70 -20.04 -5.51
N ASN A 719 0.19 -20.80 -6.15
CA ASN A 719 0.26 -22.24 -5.93
C ASN A 719 0.71 -22.59 -4.51
N TYR A 720 1.66 -21.84 -3.93
CA TYR A 720 2.10 -22.05 -2.55
C TYR A 720 0.98 -21.80 -1.52
N ILE A 721 0.31 -20.64 -1.62
CA ILE A 721 -0.80 -20.28 -0.73
C ILE A 721 -2.01 -21.19 -0.94
N LYS A 722 -2.36 -21.48 -2.21
CA LYS A 722 -3.47 -22.37 -2.56
C LYS A 722 -3.26 -23.78 -2.00
N ASN A 723 -2.06 -24.35 -2.14
CA ASN A 723 -1.76 -25.69 -1.62
C ASN A 723 -1.75 -25.71 -0.09
N GLY A 724 -1.20 -24.68 0.55
CA GLY A 724 -1.18 -24.55 2.02
C GLY A 724 -2.59 -24.39 2.62
N LEU A 725 -3.43 -23.55 2.02
CA LEU A 725 -4.83 -23.38 2.41
C LEU A 725 -5.64 -24.64 2.10
N ALA A 726 -5.48 -25.24 0.93
CA ALA A 726 -6.16 -26.49 0.54
C ALA A 726 -5.87 -27.64 1.50
N ALA A 727 -4.60 -27.81 1.91
CA ALA A 727 -4.21 -28.82 2.89
C ALA A 727 -4.80 -28.53 4.29
N THR A 728 -4.93 -27.26 4.65
CA THR A 728 -5.48 -26.82 5.93
C THR A 728 -7.00 -26.98 5.97
N VAL A 729 -7.68 -26.63 4.89
CA VAL A 729 -9.11 -26.87 4.66
C VAL A 729 -9.40 -28.36 4.73
N CYS A 730 -8.66 -29.20 3.99
CA CYS A 730 -8.81 -30.64 4.06
C CYS A 730 -8.63 -31.21 5.47
N PHE A 731 -7.71 -30.65 6.26
CA PHE A 731 -7.52 -31.03 7.66
C PHE A 731 -8.70 -30.63 8.54
N VAL A 732 -9.17 -29.39 8.45
CA VAL A 732 -10.34 -28.90 9.23
C VAL A 732 -11.60 -29.68 8.85
N ASN A 733 -11.83 -29.94 7.56
CA ASN A 733 -12.97 -30.72 7.06
C ASN A 733 -13.01 -32.13 7.68
N ARG A 734 -11.84 -32.78 7.80
CA ARG A 734 -11.72 -34.09 8.44
C ARG A 734 -11.85 -34.02 9.96
N LEU A 735 -11.37 -32.94 10.58
CA LEU A 735 -11.34 -32.77 12.05
C LEU A 735 -12.74 -32.56 12.60
N PHE A 736 -13.61 -31.87 11.87
CA PHE A 736 -14.94 -31.49 12.36
C PHE A 736 -16.10 -32.23 11.66
N TYR A 737 -15.79 -33.26 10.89
CA TYR A 737 -16.72 -34.15 10.17
C TYR A 737 -17.80 -33.44 9.35
N ALA A 738 -17.63 -33.40 8.02
CA ALA A 738 -18.68 -32.92 7.13
C ALA A 738 -19.44 -34.08 6.46
N PRO A 739 -20.77 -34.03 6.32
CA PRO A 739 -21.57 -35.14 5.77
C PRO A 739 -21.14 -35.60 4.37
N ASP A 740 -20.53 -34.71 3.57
CA ASP A 740 -19.96 -35.05 2.25
C ASP A 740 -18.44 -35.26 2.31
N LEU A 741 -17.98 -36.16 3.19
CA LEU A 741 -16.55 -36.45 3.37
C LEU A 741 -15.82 -36.71 2.06
N TYR A 742 -16.43 -37.41 1.10
CA TYR A 742 -15.80 -37.73 -0.18
C TYR A 742 -15.48 -36.51 -1.05
N ASN A 743 -16.18 -35.38 -0.83
CA ASN A 743 -15.97 -34.12 -1.53
C ASN A 743 -15.22 -33.09 -0.67
N CYS A 744 -14.68 -33.50 0.48
CA CYS A 744 -14.00 -32.58 1.41
C CYS A 744 -12.59 -32.20 0.98
N CYS A 745 -11.99 -32.89 0.02
CA CYS A 745 -10.68 -32.51 -0.48
C CYS A 745 -10.82 -31.43 -1.56
N PRO A 746 -10.28 -30.21 -1.37
CA PRO A 746 -10.27 -29.17 -2.42
C PRO A 746 -9.43 -29.53 -3.66
N HIS A 747 -8.72 -30.67 -3.63
CA HIS A 747 -8.01 -31.26 -4.76
C HIS A 747 -8.65 -32.58 -5.24
N ASN A 748 -9.91 -32.84 -4.89
CA ASN A 748 -10.68 -34.04 -5.26
C ASN A 748 -10.04 -35.38 -4.81
N GLY A 749 -9.21 -35.34 -3.77
CA GLY A 749 -8.66 -36.53 -3.14
C GLY A 749 -9.71 -37.35 -2.40
N LYS A 750 -9.66 -38.67 -2.55
CA LYS A 750 -10.49 -39.61 -1.80
C LYS A 750 -10.20 -39.50 -0.31
N ILE A 751 -11.29 -39.36 0.45
CA ILE A 751 -11.27 -39.40 1.91
C ILE A 751 -11.57 -40.82 2.35
N PHE A 752 -10.69 -41.37 3.18
CA PHE A 752 -10.86 -42.69 3.77
C PHE A 752 -11.31 -42.53 5.21
N VAL A 753 -12.46 -43.13 5.53
CA VAL A 753 -12.94 -43.28 6.89
C VAL A 753 -12.62 -44.70 7.35
N ASP A 754 -11.65 -44.82 8.24
CA ASP A 754 -11.44 -46.06 8.98
C ASP A 754 -12.40 -46.07 10.16
N LEU A 755 -13.53 -46.76 9.98
CA LEU A 755 -14.56 -46.86 11.01
C LEU A 755 -14.11 -47.75 12.19
N GLN A 756 -13.15 -48.65 12.00
CA GLN A 756 -12.62 -49.46 13.10
C GLN A 756 -11.72 -48.61 14.01
N ALA A 757 -10.79 -47.84 13.42
CA ALA A 757 -9.93 -46.91 14.15
C ALA A 757 -10.61 -45.58 14.50
N ALA A 758 -11.83 -45.35 14.02
CA ALA A 758 -12.55 -44.07 14.09
C ALA A 758 -11.75 -42.88 13.54
N THR A 759 -10.94 -43.11 12.50
CA THR A 759 -10.10 -42.06 11.90
C THR A 759 -10.54 -41.69 10.49
N VAL A 760 -10.22 -40.46 10.09
CA VAL A 760 -10.45 -39.91 8.77
C VAL A 760 -9.13 -39.45 8.17
N SER A 761 -8.79 -39.97 6.98
CA SER A 761 -7.56 -39.65 6.25
C SER A 761 -7.86 -39.20 4.81
N CYS A 762 -6.89 -38.57 4.13
CA CYS A 762 -7.03 -38.10 2.75
C CYS A 762 -5.87 -38.64 1.91
N GLU A 763 -6.16 -39.17 0.72
CA GLU A 763 -5.14 -39.72 -0.17
C GLU A 763 -4.17 -38.64 -0.71
N THR A 764 -4.68 -37.43 -0.98
CA THR A 764 -3.91 -36.34 -1.59
C THR A 764 -3.09 -35.56 -0.57
N HIS A 765 -3.56 -35.48 0.68
CA HIS A 765 -2.91 -34.69 1.73
C HIS A 765 -2.31 -35.61 2.79
N ASN A 766 -0.98 -35.76 2.75
CA ASN A 766 -0.19 -36.60 3.66
C ASN A 766 -0.08 -36.01 5.09
N ARG A 767 -1.22 -35.73 5.73
CA ARG A 767 -1.32 -35.36 7.17
C ARG A 767 -1.82 -36.56 7.96
N LEU A 768 -1.40 -36.66 9.22
CA LEU A 768 -1.80 -37.74 10.14
C LEU A 768 -3.33 -37.97 10.12
N PRO A 769 -3.78 -39.23 10.22
CA PRO A 769 -5.19 -39.55 10.42
C PRO A 769 -5.71 -38.87 11.69
N ILE A 770 -6.94 -38.37 11.63
CA ILE A 770 -7.57 -37.67 12.76
C ILE A 770 -8.91 -38.29 13.08
N ILE A 771 -9.26 -38.33 14.36
CA ILE A 771 -10.59 -38.72 14.79
C ILE A 771 -11.49 -37.48 14.64
N PRO A 772 -12.69 -37.61 14.03
CA PRO A 772 -13.58 -36.49 13.86
C PRO A 772 -14.17 -36.04 15.21
N ILE A 773 -14.13 -34.74 15.48
CA ILE A 773 -14.90 -34.06 16.51
C ILE A 773 -16.25 -33.69 15.90
N ILE A 774 -17.29 -34.45 16.22
CA ILE A 774 -18.63 -34.22 15.67
C ILE A 774 -19.39 -33.28 16.61
N LEU A 775 -19.81 -32.13 16.09
CA LEU A 775 -20.43 -31.09 16.90
C LEU A 775 -21.96 -31.03 16.76
N ASP A 776 -22.56 -31.85 15.89
CA ASP A 776 -24.01 -31.92 15.67
C ASP A 776 -24.56 -33.32 16.04
N GLU A 777 -25.71 -33.38 16.70
CA GLU A 777 -26.32 -34.65 17.16
C GLU A 777 -26.73 -35.58 16.01
N ASN A 778 -27.20 -35.02 14.89
CA ASN A 778 -27.57 -35.81 13.71
C ASN A 778 -26.33 -36.44 13.09
N GLN A 779 -25.26 -35.65 12.93
CA GLN A 779 -23.98 -36.11 12.37
C GLN A 779 -23.32 -37.17 13.25
N GLU A 780 -23.42 -37.01 14.58
CA GLU A 780 -22.86 -37.98 15.54
C GLU A 780 -23.63 -39.30 15.47
N CYS A 781 -24.96 -39.22 15.42
CA CYS A 781 -25.82 -40.38 15.26
C CYS A 781 -25.53 -41.11 13.94
N ASP A 782 -25.41 -40.40 12.83
CA ASP A 782 -25.07 -40.97 11.51
C ASP A 782 -23.71 -41.67 11.53
N TYR A 783 -22.64 -40.99 11.97
CA TYR A 783 -21.30 -41.57 12.06
C TYR A 783 -21.25 -42.83 12.95
N ASN A 784 -21.91 -42.79 14.11
CA ASN A 784 -21.95 -43.92 15.04
C ASN A 784 -22.73 -45.12 14.48
N ARG A 785 -23.85 -44.87 13.78
CA ARG A 785 -24.61 -45.91 13.08
C ARG A 785 -23.78 -46.56 11.97
N MET A 786 -23.12 -45.76 11.12
CA MET A 786 -22.22 -46.29 10.09
C MET A 786 -21.07 -47.13 10.68
N LYS A 787 -20.49 -46.65 11.79
CA LYS A 787 -19.42 -47.33 12.52
C LYS A 787 -19.88 -48.68 13.07
N LEU A 788 -21.01 -48.68 13.78
CA LEU A 788 -21.61 -49.89 14.33
C LEU A 788 -21.93 -50.89 13.22
N PHE A 789 -22.59 -50.44 12.14
CA PHE A 789 -22.93 -51.29 11.00
C PHE A 789 -21.70 -52.02 10.46
N LYS A 790 -20.58 -51.31 10.22
CA LYS A 790 -19.35 -51.92 9.71
C LYS A 790 -18.68 -52.89 10.69
N LEU A 791 -18.73 -52.60 11.99
CA LEU A 791 -18.11 -53.43 13.03
C LEU A 791 -18.88 -54.71 13.33
N LEU A 792 -20.19 -54.73 13.11
CA LEU A 792 -21.01 -55.93 13.26
C LEU A 792 -20.58 -57.02 12.28
N SER A 793 -20.41 -58.25 12.79
CA SER A 793 -20.12 -59.43 11.97
C SER A 793 -21.29 -59.77 11.04
N LYS A 794 -21.03 -60.55 9.98
CA LYS A 794 -22.10 -61.02 9.08
C LYS A 794 -23.16 -61.82 9.84
N GLU A 795 -22.74 -62.63 10.80
CA GLU A 795 -23.61 -63.45 11.65
C GLU A 795 -24.48 -62.56 12.56
N ASP A 796 -23.90 -61.54 13.20
CA ASP A 796 -24.65 -60.60 14.03
C ASP A 796 -25.70 -59.84 13.20
N ARG A 797 -25.35 -59.39 11.99
CA ARG A 797 -26.30 -58.68 11.11
C ARG A 797 -27.47 -59.58 10.70
N GLN A 798 -27.19 -60.83 10.32
CA GLN A 798 -28.24 -61.80 9.97
C GLN A 798 -29.15 -62.10 11.15
N LYS A 799 -28.59 -62.24 12.35
CA LYS A 799 -29.34 -62.50 13.58
C LYS A 799 -30.25 -61.34 13.96
N ILE A 800 -29.74 -60.10 13.93
CA ILE A 800 -30.52 -58.88 14.22
C ILE A 800 -31.67 -58.72 13.20
N LEU A 801 -31.42 -58.95 11.90
CA LEU A 801 -32.44 -58.89 10.86
C LEU A 801 -33.53 -59.97 11.04
N ALA A 802 -33.17 -61.17 11.48
CA ALA A 802 -34.11 -62.26 11.71
C ALA A 802 -35.01 -62.02 12.94
N GLU A 803 -34.46 -61.43 14.01
CA GLU A 803 -35.17 -61.20 15.27
C GLU A 803 -36.09 -59.97 15.25
N LYS A 804 -35.97 -59.08 14.26
CA LYS A 804 -36.74 -57.82 14.12
C LYS A 804 -36.78 -56.98 15.41
N ASN A 805 -35.74 -57.10 16.23
CA ASN A 805 -35.63 -56.46 17.54
C ASN A 805 -34.22 -55.87 17.70
N ASN A 806 -34.15 -54.58 18.01
CA ASN A 806 -32.88 -53.85 18.08
C ASN A 806 -32.12 -54.02 19.41
N LYS A 807 -32.62 -54.84 20.35
CA LYS A 807 -31.93 -55.13 21.62
C LYS A 807 -30.47 -55.59 21.41
N LEU A 808 -30.25 -56.53 20.50
CA LEU A 808 -28.91 -57.04 20.18
C LEU A 808 -28.03 -55.97 19.52
N LEU A 809 -28.63 -55.08 18.72
CA LEU A 809 -27.94 -53.94 18.11
C LEU A 809 -27.43 -52.95 19.19
N ILE A 810 -28.27 -52.65 20.17
CA ILE A 810 -27.94 -51.77 21.31
C ILE A 810 -26.88 -52.43 22.20
N GLU A 811 -26.99 -53.73 22.44
CA GLU A 811 -26.00 -54.49 23.22
C GLU A 811 -24.61 -54.44 22.57
N LYS A 812 -24.55 -54.70 21.25
CA LYS A 812 -23.30 -54.60 20.47
C LYS A 812 -22.74 -53.19 20.44
N ALA A 813 -23.59 -52.16 20.34
CA ALA A 813 -23.15 -50.77 20.43
C ALA A 813 -22.49 -50.47 21.79
N LYS A 814 -23.09 -50.95 22.88
CA LYS A 814 -22.54 -50.80 24.24
C LYS A 814 -21.23 -51.57 24.41
N GLU A 815 -21.16 -52.81 23.91
CA GLU A 815 -19.94 -53.65 23.93
C GLU A 815 -18.78 -52.96 23.22
N LEU A 816 -19.05 -52.34 22.08
CA LEU A 816 -18.06 -51.61 21.26
C LEU A 816 -17.82 -50.17 21.73
N ALA A 817 -18.41 -49.76 22.85
CA ALA A 817 -18.34 -48.40 23.40
C ALA A 817 -18.71 -47.32 22.37
N ILE A 818 -19.68 -47.62 21.49
CA ILE A 818 -20.20 -46.67 20.50
C ILE A 818 -21.25 -45.79 21.19
N PRO A 819 -21.09 -44.45 21.19
CA PRO A 819 -22.06 -43.56 21.80
C PRO A 819 -23.43 -43.69 21.15
N LEU A 820 -24.46 -43.75 21.99
CA LEU A 820 -25.86 -43.87 21.58
C LEU A 820 -26.48 -42.47 21.56
N CYS A 821 -27.20 -42.13 20.48
CA CYS A 821 -27.98 -40.88 20.41
C CYS A 821 -29.24 -40.99 21.28
N ASN A 822 -29.96 -39.90 21.55
CA ASN A 822 -31.13 -39.93 22.45
C ASN A 822 -32.24 -40.92 22.06
N ASP A 823 -32.45 -41.17 20.75
CA ASP A 823 -33.49 -42.08 20.26
C ASP A 823 -32.98 -43.46 19.80
N TYR A 824 -31.86 -43.91 20.38
CA TYR A 824 -31.21 -45.17 20.05
C TYR A 824 -32.09 -46.42 20.24
N GLU A 825 -33.09 -46.33 21.12
CA GLU A 825 -34.04 -47.41 21.41
C GLU A 825 -34.95 -47.73 20.22
N ASN A 826 -34.98 -46.87 19.20
CA ASN A 826 -35.77 -47.06 17.99
C ASN A 826 -34.89 -47.29 16.75
N TRP A 827 -33.61 -47.61 16.92
CA TRP A 827 -32.73 -47.92 15.79
C TRP A 827 -33.19 -49.18 15.06
N GLU A 828 -33.16 -49.16 13.72
CA GLU A 828 -33.51 -50.32 12.88
C GLU A 828 -32.33 -50.67 11.97
N LEU A 829 -31.92 -51.95 11.95
CA LEU A 829 -30.94 -52.46 10.99
C LEU A 829 -31.66 -52.81 9.69
N ARG A 830 -31.26 -52.20 8.57
CA ARG A 830 -31.62 -52.62 7.20
C ARG A 830 -30.45 -53.33 6.54
N GLU A 831 -30.69 -53.94 5.38
CA GLU A 831 -29.69 -54.75 4.65
C GLU A 831 -28.31 -54.08 4.53
N ASN A 832 -28.28 -52.75 4.39
CA ASN A 832 -27.05 -51.99 4.12
C ASN A 832 -26.72 -50.88 5.14
N GLU A 833 -27.58 -50.62 6.13
CA GLU A 833 -27.39 -49.49 7.06
C GLU A 833 -28.18 -49.64 8.36
N ILE A 834 -27.92 -48.76 9.33
CA ILE A 834 -28.73 -48.61 10.55
C ILE A 834 -29.45 -47.27 10.48
N ILE A 835 -30.75 -47.25 10.76
CA ILE A 835 -31.60 -46.06 10.64
C ILE A 835 -32.04 -45.57 12.03
N CYS A 836 -32.10 -44.25 12.20
CA CYS A 836 -32.60 -43.57 13.40
C CYS A 836 -33.82 -42.71 13.04
N PRO A 837 -34.96 -42.84 13.72
CA PRO A 837 -36.17 -42.09 13.35
C PRO A 837 -36.09 -40.58 13.60
N SER A 838 -35.23 -40.13 14.52
CA SER A 838 -35.16 -38.72 14.93
C SER A 838 -34.14 -37.88 14.16
N HIS A 839 -33.23 -38.51 13.43
CA HIS A 839 -32.15 -37.82 12.71
C HIS A 839 -32.24 -38.19 11.23
N LYS A 840 -32.35 -37.18 10.36
CA LYS A 840 -32.60 -37.40 8.92
C LYS A 840 -31.33 -37.94 8.22
N ASN A 841 -31.56 -38.93 7.36
CA ASN A 841 -30.68 -40.04 6.95
C ASN A 841 -30.77 -41.19 7.95
#